data_AF-A0A7C3EPG6-F1
#
_entry.id   AF-A0A7C3EPG6-F1
#
_cell.length_a   1.000
_cell.length_b   1.000
_cell.length_c   1.000
_cell.angle_alpha   90.00
_cell.angle_beta   90.00
_cell.angle_gamma   90.00
#
_symmetry.space_group_name_H-M   'P 1'
#
loop_
_entity.id
_entity.type
_entity.pdbx_description
1 polymer ?
#
loop_
_entity_poly.entity_id
_entity_poly.type
_entity_poly.pdbx_seq_one_letter_code
_entity_poly.pdbx_strand_id
1 'polypeptide(L)'
;MLLHPVVVTATGNWPQDLVARLLPRWSQRLRVASRVLEFAKGPPSVGWAHAIGTLLQEQRIGELVREGFQVAPTIDVVWLAPSHAPELKAELEDLESQRDGPLFSGREVRIHVLLLLPSVFPIGQGEPARAQANIERLRPDRAAYPPLRVWPISLRNRADLHLRDANELAPLVQHFVEALICTDLPVHPTLGRDWAGVGLCRMAVARPARESIAARLASVLIKKSLAPVVVPSLPACPVHPASIQAVDPPPRPERRSCHELPEWKVANPWQEFRESVREQYRRSVAQTVSHTERLLGNEAVEHALQSGVPAVRALRKRLEQELQTAQAQLNEATAPFDEAFQVQGLRAYLESLREAANREDSTLLGWSREQIENVDRALESCDIEAFLQRDPEAQEAEEKIQEAQSHFRRIDQEWKRTLAPPEDAQQPAAAGQRGTLRRWFDRGAKWVWETLRDLFLPPTVAENDEDAERRKQLCERAWKQVQSAYDAGSKVTDRSTYWLERWAEFRLRRAYRDALVRAIERCETTERLAKQLREAAVRRQSPGLTLQFHVSEPTLQRALHEGAENLIRDGALRALNKDQLPSLKRRIAQEAGRLAAQVKTAPLSELVDPDSWRAALEIAAPRAMIAHRPDQLAFTCVIGHASPPPGLGVQYQLPHWLTEDTEALVFRFVCPVLPEDLLPEEPRIDGIRVEPLMPRTAVGGEASILQRDSLRPNPLLEQAFDE
;
A
#
# COMPACT_ATOMS: atom_id res chain seq x y z
N MET A 1 33.63 -16.76 -35.21
CA MET A 1 33.20 -15.35 -35.12
C MET A 1 34.40 -14.51 -34.75
N LEU A 2 34.62 -13.37 -35.42
CA LEU A 2 35.80 -12.53 -35.19
C LEU A 2 35.57 -11.55 -34.03
N LEU A 3 36.57 -11.38 -33.17
CA LEU A 3 36.63 -10.39 -32.11
C LEU A 3 37.86 -9.50 -32.33
N HIS A 4 37.71 -8.21 -32.11
CA HIS A 4 38.78 -7.23 -32.30
C HIS A 4 39.34 -6.82 -30.93
N PRO A 5 40.65 -7.01 -30.68
CA PRO A 5 41.32 -6.49 -29.49
C PRO A 5 41.18 -4.97 -29.35
N VAL A 6 40.68 -4.50 -28.21
CA VAL A 6 40.48 -3.08 -27.89
C VAL A 6 41.17 -2.70 -26.58
N VAL A 7 41.94 -1.62 -26.60
CA VAL A 7 42.44 -0.93 -25.41
C VAL A 7 41.65 0.36 -25.23
N VAL A 8 41.06 0.57 -24.05
CA VAL A 8 40.44 1.85 -23.69
C VAL A 8 41.38 2.62 -22.78
N THR A 9 41.52 3.93 -23.02
CA THR A 9 42.35 4.84 -22.23
C THR A 9 41.65 6.19 -22.10
N ALA A 10 41.95 6.92 -21.03
CA ALA A 10 41.27 8.17 -20.72
C ALA A 10 42.22 9.19 -20.07
N THR A 11 42.18 10.42 -20.58
CA THR A 11 42.96 11.56 -20.09
C THR A 11 42.05 12.54 -19.35
N GLY A 12 42.47 12.99 -18.17
CA GLY A 12 41.67 13.86 -17.30
C GLY A 12 40.63 13.12 -16.44
N ASN A 13 40.14 13.80 -15.40
CA ASN A 13 39.37 13.18 -14.32
C ASN A 13 38.02 12.59 -14.78
N TRP A 14 37.19 13.37 -15.48
CA TRP A 14 35.86 12.90 -15.87
C TRP A 14 35.88 11.72 -16.85
N PRO A 15 36.72 11.72 -17.91
CA PRO A 15 36.90 10.56 -18.78
C PRO A 15 37.31 9.30 -18.03
N GLN A 16 38.25 9.42 -17.07
CA GLN A 16 38.67 8.31 -16.24
C GLN A 16 37.53 7.77 -15.37
N ASP A 17 36.76 8.66 -14.75
CA ASP A 17 35.57 8.30 -13.97
C ASP A 17 34.49 7.62 -14.83
N LEU A 18 34.26 8.12 -16.05
CA LEU A 18 33.31 7.51 -16.99
C LEU A 18 33.75 6.09 -17.35
N VAL A 19 35.00 5.90 -17.75
CA VAL A 19 35.52 4.58 -18.11
C VAL A 19 35.47 3.63 -16.91
N ALA A 20 35.82 4.10 -15.71
CA ALA A 20 35.69 3.32 -14.47
C ALA A 20 34.24 2.85 -14.22
N ARG A 21 33.24 3.69 -14.50
CA ARG A 21 31.82 3.32 -14.40
C ARG A 21 31.35 2.36 -15.51
N LEU A 22 31.97 2.41 -16.70
CA LEU A 22 31.59 1.58 -17.84
C LEU A 22 32.23 0.17 -17.80
N LEU A 23 33.42 0.02 -17.22
CA LEU A 23 34.11 -1.26 -17.06
C LEU A 23 33.20 -2.42 -16.58
N PRO A 24 32.47 -2.32 -15.45
CA PRO A 24 31.59 -3.41 -15.02
C PRO A 24 30.44 -3.70 -16.00
N ARG A 25 29.96 -2.69 -16.74
CA ARG A 25 28.91 -2.86 -17.74
C ARG A 25 29.40 -3.61 -18.97
N TRP A 26 30.62 -3.31 -19.44
CA TRP A 26 31.24 -4.05 -20.54
C TRP A 26 31.47 -5.51 -20.19
N SER A 27 32.01 -5.81 -18.99
CA SER A 27 32.16 -7.19 -18.53
C SER A 27 30.83 -7.95 -18.51
N GLN A 28 29.75 -7.30 -18.06
CA GLN A 28 28.42 -7.91 -18.00
C GLN A 28 27.81 -8.15 -19.39
N ARG A 29 27.90 -7.18 -20.30
CA ARG A 29 27.26 -7.23 -21.62
C ARG A 29 28.04 -8.07 -22.63
N LEU A 30 29.35 -7.86 -22.73
CA LEU A 30 30.21 -8.55 -23.70
C LEU A 30 30.52 -10.00 -23.28
N ARG A 31 30.35 -10.35 -21.99
CA ARG A 31 30.62 -11.69 -21.45
C ARG A 31 32.02 -12.15 -21.85
N VAL A 32 32.13 -13.24 -22.61
CA VAL A 32 33.41 -13.79 -23.10
C VAL A 32 34.17 -12.77 -23.96
N ALA A 33 33.47 -11.98 -24.78
CA ALA A 33 34.10 -10.95 -25.62
C ALA A 33 34.77 -9.82 -24.82
N SER A 34 34.44 -9.66 -23.53
CA SER A 34 35.19 -8.74 -22.66
C SER A 34 36.66 -9.15 -22.47
N ARG A 35 37.01 -10.41 -22.77
CA ARG A 35 38.41 -10.86 -22.79
C ARG A 35 39.19 -10.30 -23.98
N VAL A 36 38.64 -9.53 -24.92
CA VAL A 36 39.48 -8.77 -25.86
C VAL A 36 39.51 -7.28 -25.55
N LEU A 37 39.05 -6.88 -24.37
CA LEU A 37 39.07 -5.50 -23.88
C LEU A 37 40.08 -5.35 -22.74
N GLU A 38 40.91 -4.32 -22.80
CA GLU A 38 41.78 -3.90 -21.70
C GLU A 38 41.68 -2.41 -21.42
N PHE A 39 41.98 -2.02 -20.18
CA PHE A 39 42.03 -0.62 -19.77
C PHE A 39 43.46 -0.20 -19.45
N ALA A 40 43.96 0.82 -20.15
CA ALA A 40 45.27 1.39 -19.91
C ALA A 40 45.19 2.62 -19.00
N LYS A 41 46.14 2.72 -18.07
CA LYS A 41 46.36 3.91 -17.24
C LYS A 41 47.76 4.48 -17.51
N GLY A 42 47.85 5.80 -17.60
CA GLY A 42 49.11 6.50 -17.83
C GLY A 42 49.47 6.64 -19.31
N PRO A 43 50.70 7.14 -19.60
CA PRO A 43 51.10 7.53 -20.95
C PRO A 43 51.22 6.32 -21.91
N PRO A 44 51.11 6.53 -23.23
CA PRO A 44 51.17 5.47 -24.25
C PRO A 44 52.33 4.48 -24.11
N SER A 45 53.55 4.96 -23.90
CA SER A 45 54.78 4.15 -23.83
C SER A 45 54.80 3.14 -22.67
N VAL A 46 53.99 3.38 -21.62
CA VAL A 46 53.92 2.52 -20.43
C VAL A 46 52.57 1.82 -20.35
N GLY A 47 51.49 2.59 -20.25
CA GLY A 47 50.15 2.08 -19.98
C GLY A 47 49.60 1.26 -21.14
N TRP A 48 49.72 1.77 -22.37
CA TRP A 48 49.17 1.10 -23.55
C TRP A 48 50.02 -0.11 -23.90
N ALA A 49 51.35 0.00 -23.81
CA ALA A 49 52.26 -1.13 -24.00
C ALA A 49 51.92 -2.31 -23.07
N HIS A 50 51.65 -2.03 -21.80
CA HIS A 50 51.23 -3.07 -20.84
C HIS A 50 49.86 -3.68 -21.17
N ALA A 51 48.86 -2.85 -21.48
CA ALA A 51 47.52 -3.32 -21.86
C ALA A 51 47.53 -4.18 -23.12
N ILE A 52 48.27 -3.74 -24.15
CA ILE A 52 48.49 -4.49 -25.40
C ILE A 52 49.18 -5.82 -25.11
N GLY A 53 50.25 -5.82 -24.30
CA GLY A 53 50.92 -7.05 -23.89
C GLY A 53 49.98 -8.04 -23.19
N THR A 54 49.03 -7.53 -22.41
CA THR A 54 48.04 -8.33 -21.68
C THR A 54 46.96 -8.92 -22.59
N LEU A 55 46.53 -8.17 -23.61
CA LEU A 55 45.61 -8.67 -24.65
C LEU A 55 46.22 -9.81 -25.47
N LEU A 56 47.54 -9.73 -25.71
CA LEU A 56 48.27 -10.66 -26.56
C LEU A 56 48.79 -11.91 -25.84
N GLN A 57 48.44 -12.12 -24.57
CA GLN A 57 48.84 -13.31 -23.84
C GLN A 57 48.29 -14.58 -24.50
N GLU A 58 49.18 -15.54 -24.80
CA GLU A 58 48.83 -16.78 -25.50
C GLU A 58 47.72 -17.56 -24.80
N GLN A 59 47.74 -17.59 -23.46
CA GLN A 59 46.69 -18.26 -22.67
C GLN A 59 45.31 -17.69 -22.99
N ARG A 60 45.19 -16.35 -23.01
CA ARG A 60 43.93 -15.64 -23.21
C ARG A 60 43.38 -15.84 -24.62
N ILE A 61 44.25 -15.77 -25.62
CA ILE A 61 43.90 -16.06 -27.03
C ILE A 61 43.50 -17.54 -27.17
N GLY A 62 44.27 -18.45 -26.56
CA GLY A 62 44.00 -19.88 -26.58
C GLY A 62 42.64 -20.23 -25.96
N GLU A 63 42.25 -19.58 -24.87
CA GLU A 63 40.92 -19.74 -24.26
C GLU A 63 39.79 -19.26 -25.19
N LEU A 64 39.94 -18.10 -25.83
CA LEU A 64 38.96 -17.58 -26.80
C LEU A 64 38.79 -18.51 -28.01
N VAL A 65 39.90 -19.06 -28.53
CA VAL A 65 39.88 -20.02 -29.64
C VAL A 65 39.18 -21.32 -29.24
N ARG A 66 39.41 -21.83 -28.02
CA ARG A 66 38.69 -23.01 -27.49
C ARG A 66 37.19 -22.78 -27.37
N GLU A 67 36.76 -21.55 -27.10
CA GLU A 67 35.35 -21.14 -27.04
C GLU A 67 34.75 -20.80 -28.43
N GLY A 68 35.51 -20.98 -29.52
CA GLY A 68 35.05 -20.81 -30.90
C GLY A 68 35.19 -19.40 -31.49
N PHE A 69 35.92 -18.51 -30.81
CA PHE A 69 36.18 -17.16 -31.27
C PHE A 69 37.50 -17.07 -32.05
N GLN A 70 37.54 -16.23 -33.08
CA GLN A 70 38.76 -15.80 -33.77
C GLN A 70 39.12 -14.41 -33.26
N VAL A 71 40.42 -14.13 -33.13
CA VAL A 71 40.92 -12.83 -32.67
C VAL A 71 41.59 -12.13 -33.85
N ALA A 72 41.17 -10.90 -34.14
CA ALA A 72 41.75 -10.09 -35.20
C ALA A 72 43.23 -9.77 -34.89
N PRO A 73 44.10 -9.71 -35.92
CA PRO A 73 45.52 -9.38 -35.73
C PRO A 73 45.76 -7.90 -35.40
N THR A 74 44.76 -7.04 -35.64
CA THR A 74 44.83 -5.60 -35.41
C THR A 74 44.38 -5.25 -34.00
N ILE A 75 44.92 -4.16 -33.44
CA ILE A 75 44.53 -3.68 -32.11
C ILE A 75 43.97 -2.27 -32.25
N ASP A 76 42.76 -2.05 -31.76
CA ASP A 76 42.15 -0.72 -31.72
C ASP A 76 42.37 -0.08 -30.34
N VAL A 77 42.79 1.19 -30.30
CA VAL A 77 42.95 1.97 -29.08
C VAL A 77 41.90 3.07 -29.07
N VAL A 78 40.98 3.04 -28.11
CA VAL A 78 39.96 4.07 -27.90
C VAL A 78 40.43 5.02 -26.81
N TRP A 79 40.74 6.25 -27.19
CA TRP A 79 41.28 7.28 -26.31
C TRP A 79 40.26 8.39 -26.08
N LEU A 80 39.71 8.47 -24.86
CA LEU A 80 38.80 9.55 -24.45
C LEU A 80 39.59 10.71 -23.85
N ALA A 81 39.57 11.88 -24.49
CA ALA A 81 40.38 13.03 -24.07
C ALA A 81 39.61 14.36 -24.19
N PRO A 82 39.60 15.22 -23.17
CA PRO A 82 39.19 16.61 -23.27
C PRO A 82 40.18 17.37 -24.14
N SER A 83 39.69 18.19 -25.07
CA SER A 83 40.57 18.98 -25.93
C SER A 83 41.48 19.94 -25.16
N HIS A 84 41.06 20.39 -23.97
CA HIS A 84 41.83 21.27 -23.08
C HIS A 84 42.65 20.53 -22.01
N ALA A 85 42.74 19.20 -22.06
CA ALA A 85 43.53 18.45 -21.07
C ALA A 85 45.02 18.82 -21.18
N PRO A 86 45.70 19.15 -20.05
CA PRO A 86 47.11 19.51 -20.06
C PRO A 86 48.03 18.36 -20.48
N GLU A 87 47.67 17.12 -20.16
CA GLU A 87 48.48 15.93 -20.42
C GLU A 87 48.43 15.51 -21.90
N LEU A 88 47.36 15.85 -22.62
CA LEU A 88 47.11 15.41 -24.00
C LEU A 88 48.29 15.72 -24.94
N LYS A 89 48.94 16.88 -24.77
CA LYS A 89 50.11 17.25 -25.58
C LYS A 89 51.29 16.29 -25.34
N ALA A 90 51.62 16.05 -24.07
CA ALA A 90 52.74 15.18 -23.69
C ALA A 90 52.47 13.72 -24.09
N GLU A 91 51.23 13.26 -23.97
CA GLU A 91 50.81 11.91 -24.38
C GLU A 91 50.85 11.75 -25.91
N LEU A 92 50.48 12.77 -26.70
CA LEU A 92 50.66 12.74 -28.16
C LEU A 92 52.14 12.72 -28.56
N GLU A 93 52.99 13.50 -27.89
CA GLU A 93 54.44 13.49 -28.12
C GLU A 93 55.07 12.13 -27.78
N ASP A 94 54.66 11.53 -26.67
CA ASP A 94 55.06 10.18 -26.28
C ASP A 94 54.63 9.16 -27.35
N LEU A 95 53.39 9.22 -27.82
CA LEU A 95 52.88 8.36 -28.88
C LEU A 95 53.70 8.45 -30.18
N GLU A 96 53.98 9.67 -30.64
CA GLU A 96 54.78 9.95 -31.84
C GLU A 96 56.21 9.41 -31.68
N SER A 97 56.79 9.50 -30.47
CA SER A 97 58.13 8.97 -30.16
C SER A 97 58.20 7.44 -30.23
N GLN A 98 57.07 6.75 -30.08
CA GLN A 98 57.00 5.28 -30.11
C GLN A 98 56.92 4.70 -31.52
N ARG A 99 56.97 5.52 -32.59
CA ARG A 99 56.86 5.07 -34.00
C ARG A 99 57.68 3.82 -34.32
N ASP A 100 58.94 3.78 -33.90
CA ASP A 100 59.86 2.64 -34.09
C ASP A 100 60.06 1.83 -32.80
N GLY A 101 59.22 2.08 -31.80
CA GLY A 101 59.30 1.51 -30.45
C GLY A 101 58.58 0.17 -30.27
N PRO A 102 58.67 -0.41 -29.05
CA PRO A 102 58.07 -1.70 -28.71
C PRO A 102 56.53 -1.70 -28.79
N LEU A 103 55.90 -0.53 -28.72
CA LEU A 103 54.45 -0.37 -28.78
C LEU A 103 53.86 -0.87 -30.10
N PHE A 104 54.54 -0.61 -31.23
CA PHE A 104 54.06 -0.92 -32.58
C PHE A 104 54.83 -2.04 -33.29
N SER A 105 55.82 -2.66 -32.64
CA SER A 105 56.76 -3.64 -33.23
C SER A 105 56.10 -4.73 -34.09
N GLY A 106 55.92 -4.45 -35.39
CA GLY A 106 55.28 -5.32 -36.38
C GLY A 106 53.75 -5.47 -36.26
N ARG A 107 53.07 -4.62 -35.48
CA ARG A 107 51.63 -4.71 -35.20
C ARG A 107 50.87 -3.55 -35.83
N GLU A 108 49.69 -3.85 -36.36
CA GLU A 108 48.77 -2.80 -36.81
C GLU A 108 47.95 -2.30 -35.62
N VAL A 109 48.33 -1.15 -35.07
CA VAL A 109 47.60 -0.45 -34.01
C VAL A 109 46.85 0.73 -34.62
N ARG A 110 45.53 0.76 -34.42
CA ARG A 110 44.61 1.78 -34.94
C ARG A 110 44.09 2.62 -33.78
N ILE A 111 44.21 3.94 -33.87
CA ILE A 111 43.85 4.82 -32.75
C ILE A 111 42.56 5.57 -33.07
N HIS A 112 41.63 5.57 -32.12
CA HIS A 112 40.37 6.30 -32.16
C HIS A 112 40.34 7.30 -31.00
N VAL A 113 40.57 8.58 -31.28
CA VAL A 113 40.53 9.65 -30.27
C VAL A 113 39.11 10.21 -30.19
N LEU A 114 38.37 9.85 -29.13
CA LEU A 114 37.10 10.47 -28.78
C LEU A 114 37.40 11.82 -28.10
N LEU A 115 37.48 12.88 -28.91
CA LEU A 115 37.87 14.22 -28.47
C LEU A 115 36.66 14.98 -27.93
N LEU A 116 36.60 15.16 -26.61
CA LEU A 116 35.56 15.97 -25.97
C LEU A 116 35.85 17.45 -26.19
N LEU A 117 35.00 18.10 -26.98
CA LEU A 117 35.11 19.52 -27.32
C LEU A 117 34.85 20.40 -26.10
N PRO A 118 35.27 21.68 -26.11
CA PRO A 118 35.10 22.57 -24.97
C PRO A 118 33.65 22.73 -24.51
N SER A 119 32.66 22.53 -25.38
CA SER A 119 31.24 22.59 -25.02
C SER A 119 30.76 21.52 -24.05
N VAL A 120 31.53 20.45 -23.86
CA VAL A 120 31.19 19.37 -22.91
C VAL A 120 31.37 19.80 -21.46
N PHE A 121 32.20 20.83 -21.20
CA PHE A 121 32.52 21.30 -19.85
C PHE A 121 32.55 22.82 -19.78
N PRO A 122 32.18 23.43 -18.64
CA PRO A 122 32.52 24.83 -18.40
C PRO A 122 34.05 24.98 -18.35
N ILE A 123 34.61 25.76 -19.28
CA ILE A 123 36.07 25.97 -19.40
C ILE A 123 36.55 27.21 -18.63
N GLY A 124 37.70 27.09 -17.95
CA GLY A 124 38.39 28.15 -17.21
C GLY A 124 39.27 29.06 -18.07
N GLN A 125 39.89 30.07 -17.45
CA GLN A 125 40.82 30.97 -18.16
C GLN A 125 42.05 30.20 -18.69
N GLY A 126 42.38 30.38 -19.97
CA GLY A 126 43.54 29.73 -20.63
C GLY A 126 43.27 28.35 -21.24
N GLU A 127 42.18 27.68 -20.85
CA GLU A 127 41.73 26.43 -21.46
C GLU A 127 41.29 26.55 -22.93
N PRO A 128 40.65 27.66 -23.39
CA PRO A 128 40.32 27.83 -24.82
C PRO A 128 41.55 27.80 -25.73
N ALA A 129 42.63 28.48 -25.34
CA ALA A 129 43.87 28.53 -26.13
C ALA A 129 44.53 27.15 -26.21
N ARG A 130 44.51 26.40 -25.11
CA ARG A 130 45.03 25.03 -25.08
C ARG A 130 44.18 24.08 -25.91
N ALA A 131 42.86 24.18 -25.82
CA ALA A 131 41.93 23.43 -26.65
C ALA A 131 42.21 23.66 -28.13
N GLN A 132 42.36 24.91 -28.55
CA GLN A 132 42.71 25.24 -29.92
C GLN A 132 44.06 24.64 -30.32
N ALA A 133 45.11 24.81 -29.51
CA ALA A 133 46.43 24.25 -29.80
C ALA A 133 46.41 22.72 -29.97
N ASN A 134 45.64 22.00 -29.16
CA ASN A 134 45.49 20.55 -29.27
C ASN A 134 44.66 20.14 -30.50
N ILE A 135 43.60 20.87 -30.83
CA ILE A 135 42.80 20.66 -32.06
C ILE A 135 43.68 20.86 -33.30
N GLU A 136 44.47 21.93 -33.31
CA GLU A 136 45.42 22.24 -34.39
C GLU A 136 46.48 21.14 -34.56
N ARG A 137 47.04 20.63 -33.45
CA ARG A 137 47.99 19.52 -33.49
C ARG A 137 47.38 18.25 -34.07
N LEU A 138 46.08 18.03 -33.85
CA LEU A 138 45.37 16.85 -34.32
C LEU A 138 44.87 16.97 -35.77
N ARG A 139 45.14 18.06 -36.50
CA ARG A 139 44.73 18.25 -37.91
C ARG A 139 45.03 17.02 -38.80
N PRO A 140 44.16 16.67 -39.76
CA PRO A 140 44.42 15.57 -40.68
C PRO A 140 45.80 15.65 -41.33
N ASP A 141 46.53 14.54 -41.31
CA ASP A 141 47.88 14.42 -41.86
C ASP A 141 48.10 12.99 -42.36
N ARG A 142 48.23 12.83 -43.68
CA ARG A 142 48.44 11.50 -44.31
C ARG A 142 49.77 10.86 -43.94
N ALA A 143 50.78 11.64 -43.53
CA ALA A 143 52.10 11.15 -43.16
C ALA A 143 52.20 10.76 -41.67
N ALA A 144 51.20 11.11 -40.86
CA ALA A 144 51.20 10.80 -39.43
C ALA A 144 51.23 9.28 -39.20
N TYR A 145 52.04 8.84 -38.25
CA TYR A 145 52.09 7.44 -37.82
C TYR A 145 52.18 7.39 -36.29
N PRO A 146 51.42 6.52 -35.61
CA PRO A 146 50.49 5.49 -36.13
C PRO A 146 49.18 6.07 -36.73
N PRO A 147 48.40 5.26 -37.48
CA PRO A 147 47.09 5.67 -37.98
C PRO A 147 46.14 6.09 -36.85
N LEU A 148 45.56 7.28 -36.96
CA LEU A 148 44.76 7.90 -35.90
C LEU A 148 43.52 8.58 -36.47
N ARG A 149 42.34 8.24 -35.98
CA ARG A 149 41.08 8.92 -36.30
C ARG A 149 40.56 9.71 -35.12
N VAL A 150 40.28 10.99 -35.34
CA VAL A 150 39.68 11.88 -34.34
C VAL A 150 38.16 11.93 -34.51
N TRP A 151 37.45 11.79 -33.39
CA TRP A 151 36.00 11.86 -33.29
C TRP A 151 35.62 13.03 -32.38
N PRO A 152 35.23 14.20 -32.93
CA PRO A 152 34.79 15.31 -32.12
C PRO A 152 33.44 15.00 -31.46
N ILE A 153 33.34 15.21 -30.14
CA ILE A 153 32.15 14.95 -29.33
C ILE A 153 31.78 16.20 -28.52
N SER A 154 30.50 16.50 -28.51
CA SER A 154 29.91 17.73 -27.99
C SER A 154 28.52 17.46 -27.39
N LEU A 155 28.00 18.40 -26.58
CA LEU A 155 26.64 18.31 -26.03
C LEU A 155 25.54 18.65 -27.05
N ARG A 156 25.89 19.14 -28.24
CA ARG A 156 24.95 19.38 -29.33
C ARG A 156 25.28 18.52 -30.54
N ASN A 157 24.29 17.85 -31.13
CA ASN A 157 24.51 17.12 -32.38
C ASN A 157 24.18 17.97 -33.61
N ARG A 158 24.57 17.47 -34.79
CA ARG A 158 24.28 18.08 -36.09
C ARG A 158 22.79 18.30 -36.39
N ALA A 159 21.89 17.56 -35.73
CA ALA A 159 20.44 17.72 -35.84
C ALA A 159 19.88 18.75 -34.83
N ASP A 160 20.75 19.52 -34.16
CA ASP A 160 20.38 20.55 -33.19
C ASP A 160 19.78 20.00 -31.87
N LEU A 161 20.09 18.74 -31.52
CA LEU A 161 19.67 18.14 -30.24
C LEU A 161 20.75 18.29 -29.17
N HIS A 162 20.35 18.90 -28.05
CA HIS A 162 21.22 19.22 -26.93
C HIS A 162 21.06 18.23 -25.76
N LEU A 163 22.18 17.70 -25.25
CA LEU A 163 22.25 16.87 -24.04
C LEU A 163 22.35 17.76 -22.81
N ARG A 164 21.81 17.32 -21.67
CA ARG A 164 21.76 18.16 -20.46
C ARG A 164 23.12 18.30 -19.80
N ASP A 165 23.88 17.21 -19.78
CA ASP A 165 25.20 17.14 -19.15
C ASP A 165 26.07 16.05 -19.79
N ALA A 166 27.36 16.08 -19.48
CA ALA A 166 28.34 15.14 -20.04
C ALA A 166 28.03 13.67 -19.75
N ASN A 167 27.35 13.32 -18.64
CA ASN A 167 27.05 11.93 -18.30
C ASN A 167 26.06 11.29 -19.30
N GLU A 168 25.26 12.10 -19.99
CA GLU A 168 24.39 11.61 -21.05
C GLU A 168 25.16 11.11 -22.29
N LEU A 169 26.49 11.35 -22.38
CA LEU A 169 27.37 10.77 -23.41
C LEU A 169 27.81 9.32 -23.11
N ALA A 170 27.55 8.81 -21.90
CA ALA A 170 27.95 7.46 -21.51
C ALA A 170 27.49 6.36 -22.49
N PRO A 171 26.25 6.38 -23.04
CA PRO A 171 25.83 5.40 -24.05
C PRO A 171 26.70 5.43 -25.31
N LEU A 172 27.11 6.61 -25.79
CA LEU A 172 27.96 6.73 -26.98
C LEU A 172 29.29 6.02 -26.77
N VAL A 173 30.00 6.33 -25.68
CA VAL A 173 31.31 5.72 -25.38
C VAL A 173 31.16 4.22 -25.16
N GLN A 174 30.14 3.80 -24.41
CA GLN A 174 29.88 2.40 -24.12
C GLN A 174 29.71 1.59 -25.41
N HIS A 175 28.77 2.02 -26.25
CA HIS A 175 28.38 1.26 -27.43
C HIS A 175 29.39 1.38 -28.58
N PHE A 176 30.16 2.47 -28.64
CA PHE A 176 31.27 2.59 -29.61
C PHE A 176 32.35 1.53 -29.37
N VAL A 177 32.74 1.32 -28.11
CA VAL A 177 33.68 0.25 -27.72
C VAL A 177 33.09 -1.14 -27.98
N GLU A 178 31.82 -1.37 -27.59
CA GLU A 178 31.15 -2.65 -27.84
C GLU A 178 31.07 -2.97 -29.35
N ALA A 179 30.80 -1.97 -30.19
CA ALA A 179 30.79 -2.13 -31.64
C ALA A 179 32.18 -2.48 -32.17
N LEU A 180 33.25 -1.75 -31.79
CA LEU A 180 34.60 -2.05 -32.26
C LEU A 180 35.03 -3.49 -31.96
N ILE A 181 34.71 -4.01 -30.77
CA ILE A 181 35.08 -5.37 -30.35
C ILE A 181 34.39 -6.45 -31.21
N CYS A 182 33.13 -6.22 -31.58
CA CYS A 182 32.23 -7.28 -32.03
C CYS A 182 31.71 -7.13 -33.46
N THR A 183 32.11 -6.08 -34.17
CA THR A 183 31.62 -5.76 -35.52
C THR A 183 32.74 -5.25 -36.41
N ASP A 184 32.68 -5.57 -37.71
CA ASP A 184 33.54 -4.97 -38.73
C ASP A 184 33.00 -3.59 -39.12
N LEU A 185 32.91 -2.69 -38.14
CA LEU A 185 32.41 -1.34 -38.35
C LEU A 185 33.43 -0.58 -39.22
N PRO A 186 33.04 0.06 -40.34
CA PRO A 186 33.98 0.70 -41.28
C PRO A 186 34.49 2.06 -40.76
N VAL A 187 34.97 2.09 -39.53
CA VAL A 187 35.39 3.29 -38.80
C VAL A 187 36.90 3.36 -38.62
N HIS A 188 37.65 2.38 -39.12
CA HIS A 188 39.09 2.34 -39.00
C HIS A 188 39.76 3.46 -39.82
N PRO A 189 40.84 4.07 -39.29
CA PRO A 189 41.67 4.99 -40.06
C PRO A 189 42.29 4.25 -41.24
N THR A 190 42.14 4.78 -42.46
CA THR A 190 42.64 4.12 -43.68
C THR A 190 44.13 4.38 -43.88
N LEU A 191 44.59 5.63 -43.71
CA LEU A 191 45.99 6.05 -43.76
C LEU A 191 46.19 7.35 -42.97
N GLY A 192 47.24 7.41 -42.16
CA GLY A 192 47.63 8.62 -41.45
C GLY A 192 46.66 9.04 -40.34
N ARG A 193 46.61 10.35 -40.09
CA ARG A 193 45.67 10.98 -39.18
C ARG A 193 44.50 11.57 -39.95
N ASP A 194 43.27 11.26 -39.56
CA ASP A 194 42.04 11.80 -40.13
C ASP A 194 40.97 12.09 -39.07
N TRP A 195 39.85 12.67 -39.50
CA TRP A 195 38.75 13.11 -38.63
C TRP A 195 37.42 12.63 -39.20
N ALA A 196 36.52 12.22 -38.32
CA ALA A 196 35.18 11.78 -38.68
C ALA A 196 34.18 12.12 -37.57
N GLY A 197 32.95 12.45 -37.94
CA GLY A 197 31.85 12.63 -37.01
C GLY A 197 31.20 11.30 -36.65
N VAL A 198 30.82 11.13 -35.38
CA VAL A 198 30.06 9.96 -34.90
C VAL A 198 28.87 10.39 -34.07
N GLY A 199 27.73 9.74 -34.25
CA GLY A 199 26.58 9.83 -33.37
C GLY A 199 25.95 8.48 -33.11
N LEU A 200 25.14 8.43 -32.05
CA LEU A 200 24.48 7.21 -31.59
C LEU A 200 23.05 7.52 -31.13
N CYS A 201 22.12 6.65 -31.52
CA CYS A 201 20.86 6.47 -30.82
C CYS A 201 20.75 5.02 -30.34
N ARG A 202 20.43 4.84 -29.05
CA ARG A 202 20.01 3.55 -28.51
C ARG A 202 18.50 3.47 -28.55
N MET A 203 17.97 2.58 -29.39
CA MET A 203 16.55 2.24 -29.41
C MET A 203 16.32 1.10 -28.43
N ALA A 204 15.47 1.29 -27.42
CA ALA A 204 15.26 0.29 -26.39
C ALA A 204 13.80 0.20 -25.95
N VAL A 205 13.29 -1.02 -25.81
CA VAL A 205 11.99 -1.27 -25.20
C VAL A 205 12.15 -1.15 -23.69
N ALA A 206 11.60 -0.07 -23.14
CA ALA A 206 11.66 0.23 -21.72
C ALA A 206 10.73 -0.71 -20.95
N ARG A 207 11.32 -1.56 -20.11
CA ARG A 207 10.55 -2.29 -19.11
C ARG A 207 9.96 -1.31 -18.09
N PRO A 208 8.69 -1.47 -17.72
CA PRO A 208 8.05 -0.57 -16.77
C PRO A 208 8.78 -0.65 -15.41
N ALA A 209 9.23 0.51 -14.91
CA ALA A 209 9.88 0.60 -13.60
C ALA A 209 8.94 0.09 -12.50
N ARG A 210 9.49 -0.61 -11.49
CA ARG A 210 8.71 -1.24 -10.41
C ARG A 210 7.87 -0.22 -9.66
N GLU A 211 8.44 0.94 -9.40
CA GLU A 211 7.80 2.07 -8.72
C GLU A 211 6.64 2.62 -9.56
N SER A 212 6.83 2.70 -10.88
CA SER A 212 5.78 3.13 -11.82
C SER A 212 4.61 2.14 -11.85
N ILE A 213 4.89 0.84 -11.78
CA ILE A 213 3.85 -0.20 -11.71
C ILE A 213 3.16 -0.16 -10.36
N ALA A 214 3.89 -0.03 -9.26
CA ALA A 214 3.32 0.01 -7.90
C ALA A 214 2.29 1.14 -7.75
N ALA A 215 2.63 2.35 -8.21
CA ALA A 215 1.72 3.49 -8.18
C ALA A 215 0.45 3.27 -9.02
N ARG A 216 0.59 2.70 -10.23
CA ARG A 216 -0.54 2.37 -11.11
C ARG A 216 -1.38 1.22 -10.54
N LEU A 217 -0.74 0.19 -10.00
CA LEU A 217 -1.39 -0.98 -9.39
C LEU A 217 -2.21 -0.57 -8.16
N ALA A 218 -1.65 0.26 -7.27
CA ALA A 218 -2.38 0.83 -6.15
C ALA A 218 -3.63 1.59 -6.62
N SER A 219 -3.50 2.39 -7.69
CA SER A 219 -4.61 3.16 -8.26
C SER A 219 -5.72 2.26 -8.83
N VAL A 220 -5.35 1.15 -9.49
CA VAL A 220 -6.30 0.15 -10.00
C VAL A 220 -6.95 -0.60 -8.82
N LEU A 221 -6.16 -1.06 -7.85
CA LEU A 221 -6.60 -1.82 -6.68
C LEU A 221 -7.71 -1.12 -5.88
N ILE A 222 -7.63 0.20 -5.69
CA ILE A 222 -8.65 0.98 -4.95
C ILE A 222 -9.98 1.08 -5.73
N LYS A 223 -9.93 0.97 -7.06
CA LYS A 223 -11.12 1.09 -7.93
C LYS A 223 -11.70 -0.27 -8.30
N LYS A 224 -10.90 -1.32 -8.27
CA LYS A 224 -11.27 -2.67 -8.68
C LYS A 224 -12.15 -3.34 -7.61
N SER A 225 -13.10 -4.12 -8.07
CA SER A 225 -13.89 -5.04 -7.28
C SER A 225 -13.95 -6.40 -7.97
N LEU A 226 -14.02 -7.48 -7.19
CA LEU A 226 -14.37 -8.79 -7.73
C LEU A 226 -15.85 -8.77 -8.11
N ALA A 227 -16.19 -9.32 -9.28
CA ALA A 227 -17.56 -9.38 -9.76
C ALA A 227 -18.22 -10.71 -9.35
N PRO A 228 -19.48 -10.71 -8.89
CA PRO A 228 -20.30 -9.54 -8.54
C PRO A 228 -19.86 -8.90 -7.22
N VAL A 229 -20.13 -7.58 -7.05
CA VAL A 229 -19.89 -6.88 -5.78
C VAL A 229 -20.86 -7.43 -4.73
N VAL A 230 -20.36 -8.27 -3.84
CA VAL A 230 -21.17 -8.83 -2.74
C VAL A 230 -21.11 -7.90 -1.54
N VAL A 231 -22.22 -7.21 -1.25
CA VAL A 231 -22.39 -6.46 0.00
C VAL A 231 -22.90 -7.42 1.06
N PRO A 232 -22.21 -7.59 2.20
CA PRO A 232 -22.66 -8.50 3.24
C PRO A 232 -24.07 -8.15 3.73
N SER A 233 -24.85 -9.17 4.06
CA SER A 233 -26.11 -9.02 4.80
C SER A 233 -25.80 -8.53 6.21
N LEU A 234 -26.55 -7.52 6.67
CA LEU A 234 -26.44 -7.06 8.04
C LEU A 234 -27.21 -8.04 8.95
N PRO A 235 -26.68 -8.39 10.13
CA PRO A 235 -27.45 -9.12 11.13
C PRO A 235 -28.67 -8.28 11.54
N ALA A 236 -29.83 -8.92 11.70
CA ALA A 236 -31.02 -8.23 12.19
C ALA A 236 -30.83 -7.77 13.64
N CYS A 237 -31.46 -6.66 14.00
CA CYS A 237 -31.44 -6.16 15.38
C CYS A 237 -32.10 -7.17 16.33
N PRO A 238 -31.42 -7.63 17.39
CA PRO A 238 -31.97 -8.61 18.33
C PRO A 238 -33.15 -8.01 19.10
N VAL A 239 -34.28 -8.72 19.09
CA VAL A 239 -35.53 -8.31 19.76
C VAL A 239 -35.59 -8.82 21.21
N HIS A 240 -34.93 -9.95 21.49
CA HIS A 240 -34.87 -10.55 22.82
C HIS A 240 -33.42 -10.88 23.20
N PRO A 241 -33.07 -10.80 24.49
CA PRO A 241 -31.76 -11.24 24.98
C PRO A 241 -31.65 -12.77 24.86
N ALA A 242 -30.44 -13.31 25.04
CA ALA A 242 -30.23 -14.76 25.10
C ALA A 242 -31.07 -15.41 26.22
N SER A 243 -31.21 -16.75 26.19
CA SER A 243 -31.99 -17.45 27.21
C SER A 243 -31.48 -17.14 28.62
N ILE A 244 -32.35 -16.59 29.46
CA ILE A 244 -32.08 -16.40 30.89
C ILE A 244 -32.13 -17.76 31.60
N GLN A 245 -31.29 -17.93 32.63
CA GLN A 245 -31.41 -19.09 33.50
C GLN A 245 -32.71 -18.99 34.30
N ALA A 246 -33.44 -20.11 34.42
CA ALA A 246 -34.63 -20.15 35.25
C ALA A 246 -34.26 -19.85 36.70
N VAL A 247 -34.91 -18.85 37.28
CA VAL A 247 -34.88 -18.54 38.71
C VAL A 247 -36.24 -18.94 39.25
N ASP A 248 -36.27 -19.80 40.27
CA ASP A 248 -37.53 -20.26 40.85
C ASP A 248 -38.14 -19.15 41.72
N PRO A 249 -39.45 -18.87 41.61
CA PRO A 249 -40.13 -17.91 42.47
C PRO A 249 -40.07 -18.38 43.93
N PRO A 250 -40.10 -17.44 44.90
CA PRO A 250 -40.12 -17.81 46.31
C PRO A 250 -41.34 -18.70 46.60
N PRO A 251 -41.23 -19.74 47.45
CA PRO A 251 -42.33 -20.63 47.72
C PRO A 251 -43.48 -19.91 48.42
N ARG A 252 -44.72 -20.28 48.09
CA ARG A 252 -45.91 -19.74 48.75
C ARG A 252 -45.87 -20.10 50.25
N PRO A 253 -46.10 -19.15 51.17
CA PRO A 253 -46.02 -19.44 52.59
C PRO A 253 -47.20 -20.34 53.01
N GLU A 254 -46.87 -21.48 53.63
CA GLU A 254 -47.84 -22.51 54.05
C GLU A 254 -48.09 -22.51 55.57
N ARG A 255 -49.35 -22.71 55.97
CA ARG A 255 -49.76 -22.76 57.38
C ARG A 255 -49.23 -24.03 58.05
N ARG A 256 -48.34 -23.87 59.05
CA ARG A 256 -47.73 -24.99 59.80
C ARG A 256 -48.39 -25.27 61.16
N SER A 257 -48.74 -24.24 61.91
CA SER A 257 -49.35 -24.34 63.25
C SER A 257 -50.14 -23.08 63.59
N CYS A 258 -51.08 -23.16 64.54
CA CYS A 258 -51.81 -22.03 65.13
C CYS A 258 -51.43 -21.71 66.56
N HIS A 259 -50.43 -22.41 67.09
CA HIS A 259 -49.87 -22.11 68.40
C HIS A 259 -49.00 -20.85 68.40
N GLU A 260 -48.52 -20.46 67.21
CA GLU A 260 -47.71 -19.25 67.00
C GLU A 260 -48.29 -18.43 65.83
N LEU A 261 -48.09 -17.11 65.87
CA LEU A 261 -48.45 -16.22 64.79
C LEU A 261 -47.43 -16.36 63.64
N PRO A 262 -47.84 -16.38 62.36
CA PRO A 262 -46.89 -16.44 61.25
C PRO A 262 -45.92 -15.25 61.26
N GLU A 263 -44.66 -15.44 60.90
CA GLU A 263 -43.70 -14.34 60.78
C GLU A 263 -43.95 -13.50 59.52
N TRP A 264 -43.78 -12.17 59.62
CA TRP A 264 -43.81 -11.27 58.47
C TRP A 264 -42.52 -11.41 57.64
N LYS A 265 -42.46 -12.40 56.74
CA LYS A 265 -41.33 -12.68 55.84
C LYS A 265 -41.71 -12.58 54.35
N VAL A 266 -42.60 -11.65 54.01
CA VAL A 266 -43.15 -11.56 52.65
C VAL A 266 -42.28 -10.69 51.72
N ALA A 267 -41.72 -9.59 52.21
CA ALA A 267 -41.01 -8.62 51.36
C ALA A 267 -39.61 -9.08 50.89
N ASN A 268 -38.80 -9.62 51.80
CA ASN A 268 -37.39 -9.95 51.51
C ASN A 268 -37.23 -11.03 50.41
N PRO A 269 -37.96 -12.16 50.43
CA PRO A 269 -37.79 -13.21 49.42
C PRO A 269 -38.16 -12.75 48.01
N TRP A 270 -39.21 -11.91 47.87
CA TRP A 270 -39.58 -11.33 46.58
C TRP A 270 -38.54 -10.32 46.08
N GLN A 271 -37.93 -9.54 46.98
CA GLN A 271 -36.85 -8.62 46.61
C GLN A 271 -35.60 -9.37 46.13
N GLU A 272 -35.15 -10.38 46.86
CA GLU A 272 -34.01 -11.23 46.48
C GLU A 272 -34.24 -11.92 45.12
N PHE A 273 -35.48 -12.38 44.88
CA PHE A 273 -35.88 -12.94 43.60
C PHE A 273 -35.79 -11.90 42.47
N ARG A 274 -36.36 -10.70 42.64
CA ARG A 274 -36.29 -9.62 41.64
C ARG A 274 -34.84 -9.21 41.32
N GLU A 275 -33.98 -9.12 42.33
CA GLU A 275 -32.56 -8.83 42.16
C GLU A 275 -31.84 -9.94 41.37
N SER A 276 -32.15 -11.20 41.67
CA SER A 276 -31.59 -12.36 40.97
C SER A 276 -32.01 -12.39 39.48
N VAL A 277 -33.29 -12.14 39.19
CA VAL A 277 -33.81 -12.05 37.82
C VAL A 277 -33.17 -10.87 37.08
N ARG A 278 -33.07 -9.69 37.72
CA ARG A 278 -32.42 -8.49 37.15
C ARG A 278 -30.97 -8.78 36.74
N GLU A 279 -30.20 -9.48 37.56
CA GLU A 279 -28.82 -9.83 37.26
C GLU A 279 -28.72 -10.82 36.08
N GLN A 280 -29.62 -11.80 35.99
CA GLN A 280 -29.68 -12.72 34.84
C GLN A 280 -29.99 -11.97 33.53
N TYR A 281 -30.93 -11.02 33.56
CA TYR A 281 -31.22 -10.15 32.41
C TYR A 281 -30.00 -9.32 32.00
N ARG A 282 -29.30 -8.69 32.96
CA ARG A 282 -28.09 -7.90 32.68
C ARG A 282 -27.01 -8.72 32.00
N ARG A 283 -26.73 -9.94 32.49
CA ARG A 283 -25.74 -10.85 31.89
C ARG A 283 -26.13 -11.27 30.49
N SER A 284 -27.40 -11.65 30.30
CA SER A 284 -27.91 -12.09 29.00
C SER A 284 -27.84 -10.97 27.96
N VAL A 285 -28.27 -9.76 28.33
CA VAL A 285 -28.15 -8.56 27.47
C VAL A 285 -26.69 -8.29 27.11
N ALA A 286 -25.77 -8.31 28.09
CA ALA A 286 -24.35 -8.05 27.83
C ALA A 286 -23.73 -9.06 26.83
N GLN A 287 -24.10 -10.34 26.93
CA GLN A 287 -23.65 -11.37 25.98
C GLN A 287 -24.17 -11.11 24.56
N THR A 288 -25.47 -10.81 24.43
CA THR A 288 -26.08 -10.49 23.12
C THR A 288 -25.46 -9.23 22.52
N VAL A 289 -25.27 -8.17 23.31
CA VAL A 289 -24.62 -6.92 22.87
C VAL A 289 -23.21 -7.19 22.34
N SER A 290 -22.38 -7.90 23.10
CA SER A 290 -21.00 -8.21 22.69
C SER A 290 -20.94 -8.98 21.37
N HIS A 291 -21.86 -9.94 21.17
CA HIS A 291 -21.98 -10.69 19.93
C HIS A 291 -22.34 -9.79 18.74
N THR A 292 -23.37 -8.94 18.90
CA THR A 292 -23.82 -7.99 17.87
C THR A 292 -22.73 -7.00 17.48
N GLU A 293 -22.02 -6.44 18.47
CA GLU A 293 -20.91 -5.50 18.23
C GLU A 293 -19.79 -6.14 17.40
N ARG A 294 -19.45 -7.40 17.65
CA ARG A 294 -18.42 -8.13 16.90
C ARG A 294 -18.82 -8.34 15.44
N LEU A 295 -20.05 -8.81 15.20
CA LEU A 295 -20.55 -9.10 13.86
C LEU A 295 -20.58 -7.83 12.97
N LEU A 296 -21.06 -6.71 13.51
CA LEU A 296 -21.19 -5.45 12.77
C LEU A 296 -19.86 -4.71 12.64
N GLY A 297 -19.11 -4.57 13.75
CA GLY A 297 -17.94 -3.70 13.81
C GLY A 297 -16.73 -4.23 13.03
N ASN A 298 -16.48 -5.54 13.08
CA ASN A 298 -15.27 -6.13 12.50
C ASN A 298 -15.57 -7.01 11.28
N GLU A 299 -16.51 -7.94 11.42
CA GLU A 299 -16.71 -9.00 10.41
C GLU A 299 -17.34 -8.45 9.11
N ALA A 300 -18.29 -7.52 9.20
CA ALA A 300 -18.94 -6.93 8.02
C ALA A 300 -17.96 -6.17 7.11
N VAL A 301 -17.09 -5.34 7.68
CA VAL A 301 -16.09 -4.57 6.93
C VAL A 301 -15.02 -5.49 6.34
N GLU A 302 -14.55 -6.48 7.11
CA GLU A 302 -13.61 -7.48 6.59
C GLU A 302 -14.21 -8.30 5.44
N HIS A 303 -15.48 -8.68 5.53
CA HIS A 303 -16.17 -9.40 4.46
C HIS A 303 -16.32 -8.53 3.20
N ALA A 304 -16.68 -7.25 3.35
CA ALA A 304 -16.73 -6.33 2.21
C ALA A 304 -15.36 -6.16 1.53
N LEU A 305 -14.26 -6.09 2.31
CA LEU A 305 -12.90 -5.96 1.76
C LEU A 305 -12.46 -7.17 0.91
N GLN A 306 -13.07 -8.34 1.08
CA GLN A 306 -12.83 -9.51 0.22
C GLN A 306 -13.33 -9.28 -1.21
N SER A 307 -14.34 -8.42 -1.39
CA SER A 307 -14.87 -8.02 -2.70
C SER A 307 -14.18 -6.77 -3.26
N GLY A 308 -13.47 -6.00 -2.42
CA GLY A 308 -12.74 -4.78 -2.79
C GLY A 308 -13.24 -3.51 -2.09
N VAL A 309 -12.49 -2.41 -2.22
CA VAL A 309 -12.86 -1.10 -1.64
C VAL A 309 -14.23 -0.58 -2.09
N PRO A 310 -14.68 -0.79 -3.36
CA PRO A 310 -16.03 -0.42 -3.76
C PRO A 310 -17.15 -1.10 -2.94
N ALA A 311 -16.94 -2.33 -2.47
CA ALA A 311 -17.92 -3.03 -1.65
C ALA A 311 -18.03 -2.41 -0.24
N VAL A 312 -16.94 -1.87 0.30
CA VAL A 312 -16.94 -1.11 1.57
C VAL A 312 -17.78 0.16 1.44
N ARG A 313 -17.70 0.86 0.30
CA ARG A 313 -18.57 2.03 0.02
C ARG A 313 -20.05 1.65 -0.02
N ALA A 314 -20.36 0.53 -0.66
CA ALA A 314 -21.73 0.04 -0.75
C ALA A 314 -22.25 -0.42 0.62
N LEU A 315 -21.41 -1.08 1.42
CA LEU A 315 -21.71 -1.43 2.81
C LEU A 315 -21.98 -0.17 3.65
N ARG A 316 -21.16 0.87 3.54
CA ARG A 316 -21.35 2.14 4.27
C ARG A 316 -22.73 2.73 4.02
N LYS A 317 -23.15 2.84 2.76
CA LYS A 317 -24.50 3.32 2.40
C LYS A 317 -25.62 2.46 3.02
N ARG A 318 -25.43 1.14 3.04
CA ARG A 318 -26.40 0.22 3.66
C ARG A 318 -26.45 0.39 5.18
N LEU A 319 -25.30 0.56 5.84
CA LEU A 319 -25.22 0.83 7.27
C LEU A 319 -25.86 2.19 7.62
N GLU A 320 -25.66 3.22 6.80
CA GLU A 320 -26.30 4.54 6.97
C GLU A 320 -27.84 4.44 6.89
N GLN A 321 -28.39 3.64 5.96
CA GLN A 321 -29.83 3.37 5.86
C GLN A 321 -30.35 2.61 7.07
N GLU A 322 -29.66 1.53 7.46
CA GLU A 322 -30.02 0.71 8.61
C GLU A 322 -29.95 1.51 9.93
N LEU A 323 -29.02 2.47 10.02
CA LEU A 323 -28.89 3.36 11.18
C LEU A 323 -30.15 4.22 11.38
N GLN A 324 -30.79 4.68 10.30
CA GLN A 324 -32.04 5.43 10.40
C GLN A 324 -33.17 4.56 10.96
N THR A 325 -33.29 3.32 10.48
CA THR A 325 -34.26 2.35 10.99
C THR A 325 -33.99 1.99 12.45
N ALA A 326 -32.72 1.75 12.82
CA ALA A 326 -32.33 1.45 14.19
C ALA A 326 -32.60 2.63 15.14
N GLN A 327 -32.39 3.87 14.69
CA GLN A 327 -32.68 5.05 15.48
C GLN A 327 -34.19 5.22 15.72
N ALA A 328 -35.03 4.97 14.71
CA ALA A 328 -36.48 4.98 14.88
C ALA A 328 -36.95 3.91 15.88
N GLN A 329 -36.43 2.68 15.77
CA GLN A 329 -36.74 1.59 16.71
C GLN A 329 -36.24 1.88 18.13
N LEU A 330 -35.09 2.55 18.28
CA LEU A 330 -34.58 2.96 19.59
C LEU A 330 -35.50 4.03 20.22
N ASN A 331 -35.98 4.99 19.43
CA ASN A 331 -36.91 6.00 19.90
C ASN A 331 -38.24 5.36 20.36
N GLU A 332 -38.75 4.39 19.60
CA GLU A 332 -39.94 3.60 19.97
C GLU A 332 -39.73 2.83 21.27
N ALA A 333 -38.58 2.16 21.43
CA ALA A 333 -38.24 1.44 22.67
C ALA A 333 -38.01 2.36 23.88
N THR A 334 -37.69 3.64 23.66
CA THR A 334 -37.49 4.63 24.73
C THR A 334 -38.83 5.23 25.22
N ALA A 335 -39.85 5.29 24.35
CA ALA A 335 -41.12 5.95 24.63
C ALA A 335 -41.84 5.49 25.92
N PRO A 336 -41.89 4.19 26.28
CA PRO A 336 -42.53 3.75 27.53
C PRO A 336 -41.86 4.29 28.80
N PHE A 337 -40.54 4.52 28.76
CA PHE A 337 -39.80 5.07 29.89
C PHE A 337 -40.00 6.57 30.03
N ASP A 338 -40.04 7.28 28.90
CA ASP A 338 -40.37 8.71 28.87
C ASP A 338 -41.83 8.94 29.33
N GLU A 339 -42.75 8.02 29.03
CA GLU A 339 -44.13 8.02 29.55
C GLU A 339 -44.19 7.88 31.07
N ALA A 340 -43.48 6.90 31.64
CA ALA A 340 -43.44 6.69 33.09
C ALA A 340 -42.92 7.92 33.85
N PHE A 341 -42.04 8.70 33.24
CA PHE A 341 -41.51 9.96 33.80
C PHE A 341 -42.27 11.21 33.37
N GLN A 342 -43.34 11.08 32.58
CA GLN A 342 -44.14 12.20 32.04
C GLN A 342 -43.31 13.21 31.22
N VAL A 343 -42.30 12.71 30.49
CA VAL A 343 -41.40 13.52 29.63
C VAL A 343 -41.59 13.24 28.13
N GLN A 344 -42.74 12.71 27.74
CA GLN A 344 -43.08 12.43 26.34
C GLN A 344 -42.93 13.68 25.47
N GLY A 345 -42.24 13.56 24.33
CA GLY A 345 -42.03 14.66 23.39
C GLY A 345 -40.99 15.71 23.82
N LEU A 346 -40.51 15.66 25.07
CA LEU A 346 -39.51 16.59 25.60
C LEU A 346 -38.17 16.46 24.86
N ARG A 347 -37.78 15.23 24.47
CA ARG A 347 -36.56 14.96 23.70
C ARG A 347 -36.60 15.60 22.31
N ALA A 348 -37.70 15.42 21.58
CA ALA A 348 -37.90 16.03 20.26
C ALA A 348 -37.97 17.57 20.34
N TYR A 349 -38.59 18.10 21.40
CA TYR A 349 -38.61 19.52 21.68
C TYR A 349 -37.18 20.08 21.87
N LEU A 350 -36.35 19.42 22.68
CA LEU A 350 -34.95 19.82 22.89
C LEU A 350 -34.10 19.73 21.61
N GLU A 351 -34.30 18.71 20.78
CA GLU A 351 -33.62 18.61 19.47
C GLU A 351 -34.02 19.76 18.53
N SER A 352 -35.32 20.07 18.43
CA SER A 352 -35.82 21.17 17.59
C SER A 352 -35.29 22.55 18.03
N LEU A 353 -35.10 22.73 19.33
CA LEU A 353 -34.49 23.95 19.90
C LEU A 353 -32.98 24.02 19.65
N ARG A 354 -32.28 22.89 19.56
CA ARG A 354 -30.86 22.84 19.22
C ARG A 354 -30.61 23.20 17.76
N GLU A 355 -31.52 22.82 16.87
CA GLU A 355 -31.48 23.19 15.45
C GLU A 355 -31.90 24.65 15.23
N ALA A 356 -32.83 25.16 16.02
CA ALA A 356 -33.23 26.56 16.07
C ALA A 356 -32.31 27.39 16.98
N ALA A 357 -31.03 27.51 16.62
CA ALA A 357 -30.06 28.33 17.36
C ALA A 357 -30.53 29.80 17.46
N ASN A 358 -31.11 30.21 18.60
CA ASN A 358 -31.10 31.57 19.22
C ASN A 358 -32.30 31.89 20.14
N ARG A 359 -32.67 31.07 21.12
CA ARG A 359 -33.47 31.57 22.27
C ARG A 359 -33.04 30.94 23.59
N GLU A 360 -32.50 31.78 24.47
CA GLU A 360 -32.14 31.47 25.86
C GLU A 360 -33.40 31.46 26.73
N ASP A 361 -34.02 30.30 26.92
CA ASP A 361 -34.87 30.03 28.09
C ASP A 361 -34.13 29.02 29.00
N SER A 362 -33.17 29.52 29.77
CA SER A 362 -32.17 28.70 30.47
C SER A 362 -32.75 27.80 31.57
N THR A 363 -33.87 28.19 32.18
CA THR A 363 -34.49 27.46 33.30
C THR A 363 -35.37 26.31 32.86
N LEU A 364 -36.25 26.51 31.88
CA LEU A 364 -37.08 25.44 31.29
C LEU A 364 -36.23 24.40 30.55
N LEU A 365 -35.16 24.85 29.87
CA LEU A 365 -34.18 23.96 29.25
C LEU A 365 -33.40 23.15 30.29
N GLY A 366 -32.99 23.78 31.40
CA GLY A 366 -32.29 23.12 32.50
C GLY A 366 -33.15 22.03 33.14
N TRP A 367 -34.38 22.37 33.52
CA TRP A 367 -35.34 21.41 34.07
C TRP A 367 -35.65 20.28 33.10
N SER A 368 -35.89 20.59 31.82
CA SER A 368 -36.21 19.57 30.81
C SER A 368 -35.05 18.60 30.57
N ARG A 369 -33.81 19.12 30.54
CA ARG A 369 -32.60 18.28 30.45
C ARG A 369 -32.45 17.41 31.68
N GLU A 370 -32.64 17.96 32.88
CA GLU A 370 -32.55 17.21 34.12
C GLU A 370 -33.54 16.04 34.17
N GLN A 371 -34.79 16.25 33.72
CA GLN A 371 -35.78 15.17 33.68
C GLN A 371 -35.41 14.06 32.69
N ILE A 372 -34.91 14.41 31.50
CA ILE A 372 -34.40 13.42 30.53
C ILE A 372 -33.17 12.70 31.06
N GLU A 373 -32.24 13.42 31.70
CA GLU A 373 -31.05 12.83 32.32
C GLU A 373 -31.42 11.86 33.44
N ASN A 374 -32.49 12.11 34.18
CA ASN A 374 -32.98 11.17 35.20
C ASN A 374 -33.50 9.87 34.58
N VAL A 375 -34.22 9.94 33.45
CA VAL A 375 -34.65 8.76 32.68
C VAL A 375 -33.43 8.00 32.14
N ASP A 376 -32.49 8.72 31.52
CA ASP A 376 -31.29 8.12 30.94
C ASP A 376 -30.41 7.47 32.01
N ARG A 377 -30.27 8.09 33.19
CA ARG A 377 -29.54 7.52 34.33
C ARG A 377 -30.21 6.25 34.85
N ALA A 378 -31.54 6.22 34.95
CA ALA A 378 -32.29 5.02 35.35
C ALA A 378 -32.14 3.88 34.33
N LEU A 379 -32.18 4.20 33.03
CA LEU A 379 -31.95 3.26 31.94
C LEU A 379 -30.51 2.73 31.90
N GLU A 380 -29.51 3.57 32.17
CA GLU A 380 -28.10 3.18 32.17
C GLU A 380 -27.73 2.31 33.37
N SER A 381 -28.25 2.64 34.56
CA SER A 381 -28.04 1.88 35.79
C SER A 381 -28.94 0.65 35.92
N CYS A 382 -29.91 0.46 35.02
CA CYS A 382 -30.93 -0.58 35.12
C CYS A 382 -31.64 -0.50 36.48
N ASP A 383 -32.06 0.71 36.83
CA ASP A 383 -32.81 1.00 38.05
C ASP A 383 -34.30 0.79 37.81
N ILE A 384 -34.72 -0.48 37.88
CA ILE A 384 -36.11 -0.88 37.67
C ILE A 384 -37.04 -0.34 38.77
N GLU A 385 -36.51 -0.11 39.97
CA GLU A 385 -37.29 0.43 41.09
C GLU A 385 -37.79 1.85 40.79
N ALA A 386 -36.98 2.68 40.11
CA ALA A 386 -37.40 4.02 39.70
C ALA A 386 -38.62 4.00 38.75
N PHE A 387 -38.76 2.97 37.91
CA PHE A 387 -39.92 2.80 37.03
C PHE A 387 -41.11 2.21 37.79
N LEU A 388 -40.89 1.25 38.68
CA LEU A 388 -41.95 0.66 39.53
C LEU A 388 -42.62 1.70 40.42
N GLN A 389 -41.86 2.62 41.01
CA GLN A 389 -42.39 3.72 41.83
C GLN A 389 -43.34 4.65 41.07
N ARG A 390 -43.35 4.62 39.73
CA ARG A 390 -44.17 5.47 38.85
C ARG A 390 -45.20 4.65 38.05
N ASP A 391 -45.21 3.33 38.24
CA ASP A 391 -46.13 2.42 37.56
C ASP A 391 -47.41 2.26 38.40
N PRO A 392 -48.60 2.54 37.83
CA PRO A 392 -49.85 2.56 38.59
C PRO A 392 -50.23 1.18 39.13
N GLU A 393 -49.93 0.09 38.42
CA GLU A 393 -50.22 -1.27 38.85
C GLU A 393 -49.27 -1.73 39.97
N ALA A 394 -48.00 -1.31 39.90
CA ALA A 394 -47.04 -1.56 40.97
C ALA A 394 -47.37 -0.76 42.23
N GLN A 395 -47.76 0.52 42.11
CA GLN A 395 -48.19 1.36 43.23
C GLN A 395 -49.40 0.75 43.95
N GLU A 396 -50.45 0.33 43.22
CA GLU A 396 -51.62 -0.31 43.81
C GLU A 396 -51.26 -1.62 44.56
N ALA A 397 -50.32 -2.39 44.02
CA ALA A 397 -49.85 -3.62 44.66
C ALA A 397 -48.98 -3.33 45.90
N GLU A 398 -48.13 -2.31 45.88
CA GLU A 398 -47.34 -1.87 47.03
C GLU A 398 -48.23 -1.31 48.16
N GLU A 399 -49.24 -0.52 47.83
CA GLU A 399 -50.25 -0.05 48.79
C GLU A 399 -50.94 -1.24 49.47
N LYS A 400 -51.35 -2.26 48.72
CA LYS A 400 -51.93 -3.50 49.29
C LYS A 400 -50.97 -4.25 50.21
N ILE A 401 -49.66 -4.26 49.91
CA ILE A 401 -48.65 -4.85 50.79
C ILE A 401 -48.52 -4.03 52.09
N GLN A 402 -48.49 -2.70 51.99
CA GLN A 402 -48.41 -1.80 53.15
C GLN A 402 -49.67 -1.89 54.03
N GLU A 403 -50.85 -1.94 53.41
CA GLU A 403 -52.12 -2.17 54.09
C GLU A 403 -52.11 -3.51 54.83
N ALA A 404 -51.77 -4.60 54.14
CA ALA A 404 -51.67 -5.94 54.73
C ALA A 404 -50.64 -5.97 55.87
N GLN A 405 -49.52 -5.26 55.75
CA GLN A 405 -48.52 -5.13 56.82
C GLN A 405 -49.09 -4.38 58.03
N SER A 406 -49.82 -3.29 57.81
CA SER A 406 -50.44 -2.51 58.88
C SER A 406 -51.49 -3.33 59.63
N HIS A 407 -52.32 -4.08 58.91
CA HIS A 407 -53.30 -5.01 59.47
C HIS A 407 -52.61 -6.15 60.22
N PHE A 408 -51.55 -6.71 59.66
CA PHE A 408 -50.75 -7.74 60.30
C PHE A 408 -50.12 -7.24 61.61
N ARG A 409 -49.55 -6.02 61.64
CA ARG A 409 -48.99 -5.42 62.86
C ARG A 409 -50.05 -5.21 63.94
N ARG A 410 -51.28 -4.83 63.57
CA ARG A 410 -52.40 -4.72 64.51
C ARG A 410 -52.77 -6.10 65.08
N ILE A 411 -52.82 -7.13 64.24
CA ILE A 411 -53.08 -8.52 64.66
C ILE A 411 -51.95 -9.04 65.56
N ASP A 412 -50.68 -8.74 65.27
CA ASP A 412 -49.53 -9.09 66.09
C ASP A 412 -49.56 -8.39 67.46
N GLN A 413 -49.93 -7.11 67.50
CA GLN A 413 -50.14 -6.38 68.75
C GLN A 413 -51.31 -6.94 69.56
N GLU A 414 -52.42 -7.30 68.93
CA GLU A 414 -53.55 -7.97 69.57
C GLU A 414 -53.14 -9.35 70.10
N TRP A 415 -52.42 -10.14 69.32
CA TRP A 415 -51.89 -11.44 69.73
C TRP A 415 -50.99 -11.31 70.97
N LYS A 416 -50.04 -10.37 70.95
CA LYS A 416 -49.14 -10.09 72.07
C LYS A 416 -49.87 -9.55 73.31
N ARG A 417 -50.96 -8.81 73.16
CA ARG A 417 -51.75 -8.30 74.30
C ARG A 417 -52.67 -9.33 74.94
N THR A 418 -53.19 -10.26 74.14
CA THR A 418 -54.26 -11.18 74.57
C THR A 418 -53.74 -12.57 74.95
N LEU A 419 -52.58 -12.97 74.39
CA LEU A 419 -52.07 -14.35 74.48
C LEU A 419 -50.58 -14.43 74.85
N ALA A 420 -49.88 -13.31 75.05
CA ALA A 420 -48.52 -13.37 75.61
C ALA A 420 -48.58 -13.74 77.11
N PRO A 421 -47.67 -14.59 77.61
CA PRO A 421 -47.61 -14.89 79.03
C PRO A 421 -47.31 -13.60 79.82
N PRO A 422 -47.87 -13.42 81.03
CA PRO A 422 -47.55 -12.28 81.88
C PRO A 422 -46.04 -12.19 82.12
N GLU A 423 -45.48 -10.98 82.08
CA GLU A 423 -44.04 -10.68 82.19
C GLU A 423 -43.38 -11.08 83.52
N ASP A 424 -44.07 -11.81 84.42
CA ASP A 424 -43.54 -12.27 85.70
C ASP A 424 -42.77 -13.61 85.65
N ALA A 425 -42.62 -14.23 84.47
CA ALA A 425 -42.00 -15.55 84.32
C ALA A 425 -40.49 -15.56 83.95
N GLN A 426 -39.77 -14.44 84.11
CA GLN A 426 -38.30 -14.43 84.00
C GLN A 426 -37.66 -13.65 85.15
N GLN A 427 -37.64 -14.25 86.35
CA GLN A 427 -36.63 -13.89 87.35
C GLN A 427 -35.27 -14.55 86.98
N PRO A 428 -34.18 -13.79 86.85
CA PRO A 428 -32.85 -14.36 86.71
C PRO A 428 -32.41 -14.95 88.05
N ALA A 429 -32.02 -16.23 88.05
CA ALA A 429 -31.52 -16.93 89.23
C ALA A 429 -30.25 -16.24 89.78
N ALA A 430 -30.39 -15.56 90.92
CA ALA A 430 -29.27 -15.09 91.72
C ALA A 430 -28.69 -16.24 92.57
N ALA A 431 -27.37 -16.25 92.66
CA ALA A 431 -26.53 -17.24 93.29
C ALA A 431 -26.81 -17.46 94.79
N GLY A 432 -26.50 -18.67 95.28
CA GLY A 432 -25.94 -18.80 96.62
C GLY A 432 -26.39 -19.98 97.49
N GLN A 433 -25.50 -20.98 97.56
CA GLN A 433 -25.09 -21.72 98.77
C GLN A 433 -25.97 -22.82 99.40
N ARG A 434 -25.31 -24.00 99.48
CA ARG A 434 -25.32 -25.03 100.55
C ARG A 434 -26.60 -25.88 100.65
N GLY A 435 -26.57 -27.21 100.61
CA GLY A 435 -25.46 -28.14 100.56
C GLY A 435 -25.96 -29.59 100.51
N THR A 436 -24.99 -30.46 100.23
CA THR A 436 -24.89 -31.89 100.60
C THR A 436 -25.82 -32.94 99.95
N LEU A 437 -25.13 -33.87 99.26
CA LEU A 437 -25.49 -35.26 98.94
C LEU A 437 -26.59 -35.41 97.87
N ARG A 438 -26.36 -35.89 96.64
CA ARG A 438 -25.43 -36.93 96.19
C ARG A 438 -25.38 -36.86 94.65
N ARG A 439 -24.20 -36.55 94.11
CA ARG A 439 -23.85 -36.89 92.72
C ARG A 439 -23.69 -38.41 92.67
N TRP A 440 -24.49 -39.16 91.90
CA TRP A 440 -24.00 -40.44 91.33
C TRP A 440 -24.85 -41.18 90.27
N PHE A 441 -25.82 -40.58 89.57
CA PHE A 441 -26.44 -41.22 88.39
C PHE A 441 -26.73 -40.13 87.34
N ASP A 442 -25.83 -39.90 86.38
CA ASP A 442 -25.79 -40.49 85.02
C ASP A 442 -26.52 -39.59 84.00
N ARG A 443 -25.89 -38.54 83.43
CA ARG A 443 -25.01 -38.55 82.23
C ARG A 443 -25.47 -39.34 80.98
N GLY A 444 -26.57 -40.10 81.03
CA GLY A 444 -27.16 -40.76 79.85
C GLY A 444 -28.52 -40.20 79.44
N ALA A 445 -29.25 -39.55 80.36
CA ALA A 445 -30.64 -39.16 80.13
C ALA A 445 -30.84 -37.72 79.61
N LYS A 446 -29.81 -36.86 79.60
CA LYS A 446 -30.00 -35.43 79.26
C LYS A 446 -30.26 -35.17 77.79
N TRP A 447 -29.63 -35.92 76.89
CA TRP A 447 -29.78 -35.66 75.45
C TRP A 447 -31.13 -36.17 74.91
N VAL A 448 -31.61 -37.32 75.40
CA VAL A 448 -32.90 -37.89 75.03
C VAL A 448 -34.07 -37.15 75.70
N TRP A 449 -33.90 -36.67 76.95
CA TRP A 449 -34.94 -35.87 77.58
C TRP A 449 -34.99 -34.45 77.01
N GLU A 450 -33.88 -33.80 76.64
CA GLU A 450 -33.92 -32.46 76.01
C GLU A 450 -34.45 -32.51 74.56
N THR A 451 -34.29 -33.62 73.81
CA THR A 451 -34.88 -33.75 72.46
C THR A 451 -36.28 -34.37 72.42
N LEU A 452 -36.74 -35.07 73.46
CA LEU A 452 -38.13 -35.55 73.58
C LEU A 452 -39.03 -34.61 74.38
N ARG A 453 -38.47 -33.68 75.17
CA ARG A 453 -39.23 -32.65 75.91
C ARG A 453 -39.88 -31.63 74.96
N ASP A 454 -39.25 -31.35 73.82
CA ASP A 454 -39.76 -30.42 72.81
C ASP A 454 -40.81 -31.05 71.87
N LEU A 455 -41.01 -32.37 71.91
CA LEU A 455 -42.00 -33.08 71.09
C LEU A 455 -43.22 -33.57 71.88
N PHE A 456 -43.16 -33.67 73.21
CA PHE A 456 -44.23 -34.25 74.05
C PHE A 456 -44.48 -33.53 75.38
N LEU A 457 -44.32 -32.21 75.44
CA LEU A 457 -44.99 -31.39 76.45
C LEU A 457 -46.05 -30.50 75.78
N PRO A 458 -47.35 -30.85 75.87
CA PRO A 458 -48.39 -29.87 75.64
C PRO A 458 -48.23 -28.76 76.70
N PRO A 459 -48.37 -27.47 76.36
CA PRO A 459 -48.53 -26.44 77.37
C PRO A 459 -49.76 -26.83 78.19
N THR A 460 -49.52 -27.23 79.43
CA THR A 460 -50.57 -27.45 80.43
C THR A 460 -51.01 -26.08 80.94
N VAL A 461 -51.74 -25.38 80.09
CA VAL A 461 -52.66 -24.32 80.48
C VAL A 461 -54.00 -24.81 79.95
N ALA A 462 -54.94 -25.09 80.84
CA ALA A 462 -56.32 -25.30 80.44
C ALA A 462 -56.80 -23.97 79.82
N GLU A 463 -56.68 -23.87 78.50
CA GLU A 463 -57.26 -22.78 77.73
C GLU A 463 -58.77 -22.86 77.86
N ASN A 464 -59.41 -21.75 78.22
CA ASN A 464 -60.84 -21.63 78.00
C ASN A 464 -61.11 -21.83 76.50
N ASP A 465 -62.17 -22.54 76.14
CA ASP A 465 -62.54 -22.78 74.72
C ASP A 465 -62.62 -21.46 73.92
N GLU A 466 -62.98 -20.36 74.58
CA GLU A 466 -63.01 -19.00 74.02
C GLU A 466 -61.63 -18.47 73.60
N ASP A 467 -60.56 -18.76 74.36
CA ASP A 467 -59.19 -18.31 74.07
C ASP A 467 -58.57 -19.10 72.92
N ALA A 468 -58.88 -20.41 72.83
CA ALA A 468 -58.46 -21.27 71.72
C ALA A 468 -59.14 -20.86 70.39
N GLU A 469 -60.44 -20.55 70.42
CA GLU A 469 -61.18 -20.07 69.25
C GLU A 469 -60.69 -18.68 68.81
N ARG A 470 -60.43 -17.77 69.76
CA ARG A 470 -59.87 -16.44 69.48
C ARG A 470 -58.45 -16.51 68.92
N ARG A 471 -57.61 -17.43 69.42
CA ARG A 471 -56.28 -17.71 68.88
C ARG A 471 -56.38 -18.18 67.42
N LYS A 472 -57.28 -19.12 67.12
CA LYS A 472 -57.51 -19.60 65.75
C LYS A 472 -57.94 -18.46 64.82
N GLN A 473 -58.87 -17.60 65.25
CA GLN A 473 -59.34 -16.46 64.45
C GLN A 473 -58.24 -15.43 64.16
N LEU A 474 -57.41 -15.07 65.14
CA LEU A 474 -56.29 -14.16 64.95
C LEU A 474 -55.23 -14.77 64.02
N CYS A 475 -54.93 -16.06 64.18
CA CYS A 475 -54.01 -16.78 63.30
C CYS A 475 -54.53 -16.83 61.85
N GLU A 476 -55.82 -17.12 61.64
CA GLU A 476 -56.44 -17.13 60.31
C GLU A 476 -56.43 -15.75 59.64
N ARG A 477 -56.72 -14.69 60.41
CA ARG A 477 -56.63 -13.31 59.93
C ARG A 477 -55.18 -12.95 59.56
N ALA A 478 -54.20 -13.34 60.38
CA ALA A 478 -52.78 -13.10 60.11
C ALA A 478 -52.31 -13.82 58.84
N TRP A 479 -52.66 -15.11 58.68
CA TRP A 479 -52.36 -15.87 57.46
C TRP A 479 -53.01 -15.28 56.23
N LYS A 480 -54.26 -14.78 56.33
CA LYS A 480 -54.92 -14.07 55.23
C LYS A 480 -54.14 -12.82 54.81
N GLN A 481 -53.59 -12.05 55.76
CA GLN A 481 -52.76 -10.89 55.44
C GLN A 481 -51.42 -11.29 54.80
N VAL A 482 -50.76 -12.33 55.31
CA VAL A 482 -49.51 -12.86 54.74
C VAL A 482 -49.70 -13.37 53.30
N GLN A 483 -50.79 -14.10 53.03
CA GLN A 483 -51.12 -14.57 51.68
C GLN A 483 -51.49 -13.41 50.75
N SER A 484 -52.29 -12.44 51.21
CA SER A 484 -52.63 -11.26 50.43
C SER A 484 -51.39 -10.44 50.05
N ALA A 485 -50.45 -10.26 50.97
CA ALA A 485 -49.19 -9.58 50.71
C ALA A 485 -48.28 -10.39 49.76
N TYR A 486 -48.29 -11.72 49.85
CA TYR A 486 -47.53 -12.59 48.93
C TYR A 486 -48.08 -12.49 47.50
N ASP A 487 -49.40 -12.57 47.33
CA ASP A 487 -50.04 -12.49 46.02
C ASP A 487 -49.85 -11.08 45.41
N ALA A 488 -49.86 -10.02 46.23
CA ALA A 488 -49.50 -8.66 45.79
C ALA A 488 -48.01 -8.51 45.45
N GLY A 489 -47.12 -9.16 46.19
CA GLY A 489 -45.68 -9.23 45.89
C GLY A 489 -45.36 -9.89 44.55
N SER A 490 -46.15 -10.90 44.16
CA SER A 490 -46.10 -11.49 42.82
C SER A 490 -46.44 -10.45 41.74
N LYS A 491 -47.49 -9.63 41.93
CA LYS A 491 -47.87 -8.59 40.96
C LYS A 491 -46.78 -7.53 40.77
N VAL A 492 -46.16 -7.05 41.85
CA VAL A 492 -45.01 -6.12 41.77
C VAL A 492 -43.86 -6.77 41.00
N THR A 493 -43.65 -8.07 41.19
CA THR A 493 -42.62 -8.84 40.49
C THR A 493 -42.93 -9.02 39.01
N ASP A 494 -44.19 -9.24 38.63
CA ASP A 494 -44.62 -9.28 37.23
C ASP A 494 -44.37 -7.93 36.54
N ARG A 495 -44.70 -6.81 37.21
CA ARG A 495 -44.35 -5.46 36.72
C ARG A 495 -42.85 -5.24 36.64
N SER A 496 -42.08 -5.75 37.60
CA SER A 496 -40.61 -5.67 37.56
C SER A 496 -40.04 -6.39 36.35
N THR A 497 -40.57 -7.57 36.03
CA THR A 497 -40.16 -8.36 34.85
C THR A 497 -40.55 -7.64 33.56
N TYR A 498 -41.76 -7.07 33.48
CA TYR A 498 -42.18 -6.23 32.36
C TYR A 498 -41.20 -5.09 32.06
N TRP A 499 -40.80 -4.34 33.09
CA TRP A 499 -39.82 -3.25 32.92
C TRP A 499 -38.41 -3.76 32.58
N LEU A 500 -38.01 -4.94 33.08
CA LEU A 500 -36.75 -5.59 32.70
C LEU A 500 -36.71 -6.01 31.22
N GLU A 501 -37.82 -6.53 30.70
CA GLU A 501 -37.94 -6.90 29.29
C GLU A 501 -37.84 -5.67 28.38
N ARG A 502 -38.55 -4.59 28.73
CA ARG A 502 -38.44 -3.31 28.02
C ARG A 502 -37.04 -2.72 28.11
N TRP A 503 -36.40 -2.83 29.28
CA TRP A 503 -35.04 -2.34 29.45
C TRP A 503 -34.07 -3.14 28.58
N ALA A 504 -34.21 -4.46 28.52
CA ALA A 504 -33.41 -5.31 27.66
C ALA A 504 -33.61 -4.94 26.18
N GLU A 505 -34.85 -4.75 25.73
CA GLU A 505 -35.15 -4.27 24.38
C GLU A 505 -34.45 -2.94 24.08
N PHE A 506 -34.60 -1.92 24.94
CA PHE A 506 -33.91 -0.64 24.80
C PHE A 506 -32.39 -0.79 24.71
N ARG A 507 -31.77 -1.58 25.59
CA ARG A 507 -30.30 -1.77 25.61
C ARG A 507 -29.80 -2.48 24.36
N LEU A 508 -30.52 -3.48 23.86
CA LEU A 508 -30.19 -4.18 22.63
C LEU A 508 -30.29 -3.25 21.41
N ARG A 509 -31.36 -2.45 21.32
CA ARG A 509 -31.55 -1.46 20.25
C ARG A 509 -30.45 -0.38 20.28
N ARG A 510 -30.11 0.14 21.46
CA ARG A 510 -29.03 1.13 21.65
C ARG A 510 -27.68 0.56 21.23
N ALA A 511 -27.34 -0.63 21.70
CA ALA A 511 -26.09 -1.29 21.35
C ALA A 511 -25.97 -1.61 19.85
N TYR A 512 -27.05 -2.06 19.21
CA TYR A 512 -27.10 -2.27 17.76
C TYR A 512 -26.87 -0.95 17.01
N ARG A 513 -27.53 0.14 17.40
CA ARG A 513 -27.31 1.47 16.84
C ARG A 513 -25.85 1.92 16.98
N ASP A 514 -25.26 1.78 18.16
CA ASP A 514 -23.87 2.17 18.42
C ASP A 514 -22.86 1.29 17.67
N ALA A 515 -23.17 0.00 17.47
CA ALA A 515 -22.39 -0.89 16.61
C ALA A 515 -22.43 -0.46 15.13
N LEU A 516 -23.59 -0.04 14.62
CA LEU A 516 -23.72 0.50 13.26
C LEU A 516 -22.88 1.78 13.08
N VAL A 517 -22.92 2.71 14.04
CA VAL A 517 -22.12 3.95 14.01
C VAL A 517 -20.62 3.61 13.90
N ARG A 518 -20.12 2.73 14.77
CA ARG A 518 -18.70 2.31 14.74
C ARG A 518 -18.33 1.61 13.42
N ALA A 519 -19.22 0.80 12.86
CA ALA A 519 -19.00 0.16 11.57
C ALA A 519 -18.93 1.19 10.41
N ILE A 520 -19.74 2.26 10.46
CA ILE A 520 -19.68 3.37 9.51
C ILE A 520 -18.33 4.10 9.61
N GLU A 521 -17.91 4.47 10.83
CA GLU A 521 -16.60 5.11 11.07
C GLU A 521 -15.44 4.24 10.57
N ARG A 522 -15.54 2.92 10.74
CA ARG A 522 -14.55 1.97 10.24
C ARG A 522 -14.51 1.91 8.72
N CYS A 523 -15.67 1.93 8.05
CA CYS A 523 -15.75 2.07 6.59
C CYS A 523 -15.06 3.37 6.11
N GLU A 524 -15.34 4.50 6.76
CA GLU A 524 -14.74 5.79 6.41
C GLU A 524 -13.22 5.81 6.59
N THR A 525 -12.74 5.24 7.69
CA THR A 525 -11.30 5.11 7.97
C THR A 525 -10.62 4.25 6.91
N THR A 526 -11.23 3.12 6.55
CA THR A 526 -10.75 2.21 5.49
C THR A 526 -10.65 2.94 4.15
N GLU A 527 -11.66 3.73 3.78
CA GLU A 527 -11.65 4.53 2.55
C GLU A 527 -10.58 5.62 2.56
N ARG A 528 -10.36 6.27 3.71
CA ARG A 528 -9.31 7.28 3.89
C ARG A 528 -7.93 6.68 3.70
N LEU A 529 -7.66 5.53 4.32
CA LEU A 529 -6.41 4.79 4.17
C LEU A 529 -6.20 4.31 2.73
N ALA A 530 -7.26 3.84 2.06
CA ALA A 530 -7.20 3.46 0.65
C ALA A 530 -6.77 4.65 -0.22
N LYS A 531 -7.24 5.88 0.04
CA LYS A 531 -6.82 7.08 -0.71
C LYS A 531 -5.32 7.40 -0.54
N GLN A 532 -4.73 7.09 0.61
CA GLN A 532 -3.30 7.33 0.89
C GLN A 532 -2.34 6.39 0.14
N LEU A 533 -2.86 5.33 -0.52
CA LEU A 533 -2.07 4.44 -1.37
C LEU A 533 -1.69 5.05 -2.72
N ARG A 534 -2.27 6.20 -3.10
CA ARG A 534 -1.93 6.88 -4.35
C ARG A 534 -0.52 7.47 -4.25
N GLU A 535 0.47 6.76 -4.78
CA GLU A 535 1.84 7.25 -4.88
C GLU A 535 1.98 8.29 -6.00
N ALA A 536 2.84 9.28 -5.78
CA ALA A 536 3.13 10.33 -6.76
C ALA A 536 3.69 9.72 -8.04
N ALA A 537 3.20 10.18 -9.20
CA ALA A 537 3.67 9.72 -10.49
C ALA A 537 5.18 9.95 -10.60
N VAL A 538 5.94 8.87 -10.79
CA VAL A 538 7.39 8.95 -11.03
C VAL A 538 7.61 9.74 -12.32
N ARG A 539 8.23 10.91 -12.22
CA ARG A 539 8.68 11.67 -13.40
C ARG A 539 9.76 10.85 -14.09
N ARG A 540 9.46 10.35 -15.29
CA ARG A 540 10.46 9.71 -16.15
C ARG A 540 11.36 10.80 -16.71
N GLN A 541 12.66 10.74 -16.42
CA GLN A 541 13.67 11.44 -17.21
C GLN A 541 14.33 10.41 -18.11
N SER A 542 14.14 10.52 -19.42
CA SER A 542 14.85 9.67 -20.38
C SER A 542 16.22 10.29 -20.66
N PRO A 543 17.32 9.51 -20.66
CA PRO A 543 18.64 10.01 -21.09
C PRO A 543 18.59 10.37 -22.59
N GLY A 544 19.16 11.53 -22.96
CA GLY A 544 18.98 12.15 -24.28
C GLY A 544 19.42 11.32 -25.50
N LEU A 545 20.29 10.32 -25.34
CA LEU A 545 20.73 9.42 -26.44
C LEU A 545 19.91 8.13 -26.57
N THR A 546 18.82 7.97 -25.83
CA THR A 546 17.99 6.76 -25.84
C THR A 546 16.56 7.05 -26.30
N LEU A 547 16.14 6.43 -27.39
CA LEU A 547 14.75 6.37 -27.82
C LEU A 547 14.05 5.19 -27.13
N GLN A 548 13.12 5.49 -26.22
CA GLN A 548 12.44 4.48 -25.41
C GLN A 548 11.06 4.13 -25.98
N PHE A 549 10.83 2.85 -26.24
CA PHE A 549 9.52 2.30 -26.58
C PHE A 549 8.87 1.74 -25.33
N HIS A 550 7.62 2.07 -25.07
CA HIS A 550 6.90 1.60 -23.91
C HIS A 550 5.98 0.44 -24.26
N VAL A 551 5.79 -0.47 -23.29
CA VAL A 551 4.76 -1.51 -23.39
C VAL A 551 3.41 -0.85 -23.70
N SER A 552 2.66 -1.47 -24.61
CA SER A 552 1.34 -0.97 -24.98
C SER A 552 0.44 -0.82 -23.74
N GLU A 553 -0.25 0.32 -23.66
CA GLU A 553 -1.14 0.62 -22.54
C GLU A 553 -2.21 -0.48 -22.32
N PRO A 554 -2.81 -1.11 -23.36
CA PRO A 554 -3.75 -2.22 -23.15
C PRO A 554 -3.15 -3.43 -22.43
N THR A 555 -1.93 -3.84 -22.80
CA THR A 555 -1.24 -4.98 -22.17
C THR A 555 -0.90 -4.68 -20.72
N LEU A 556 -0.39 -3.48 -20.45
CA LEU A 556 -0.09 -3.03 -19.09
C LEU A 556 -1.36 -2.94 -18.24
N GLN A 557 -2.44 -2.38 -18.78
CA GLN A 557 -3.73 -2.30 -18.09
C GLN A 557 -4.27 -3.68 -17.73
N ARG A 558 -4.24 -4.66 -18.65
CA ARG A 558 -4.67 -6.03 -18.34
C ARG A 558 -3.88 -6.63 -17.18
N ALA A 559 -2.55 -6.54 -17.24
CA ALA A 559 -1.67 -7.05 -16.18
C ALA A 559 -1.92 -6.37 -14.81
N LEU A 560 -2.15 -5.06 -14.82
CA LEU A 560 -2.49 -4.31 -13.60
C LEU A 560 -3.85 -4.74 -13.01
N HIS A 561 -4.84 -5.01 -13.87
CA HIS A 561 -6.16 -5.47 -13.42
C HIS A 561 -6.09 -6.89 -12.84
N GLU A 562 -5.37 -7.80 -13.50
CA GLU A 562 -5.15 -9.17 -13.01
C GLU A 562 -4.37 -9.16 -11.67
N GLY A 563 -3.30 -8.36 -11.58
CA GLY A 563 -2.55 -8.19 -10.33
C GLY A 563 -3.39 -7.61 -9.20
N ALA A 564 -4.27 -6.64 -9.50
CA ALA A 564 -5.21 -6.11 -8.53
C ALA A 564 -6.23 -7.15 -8.06
N GLU A 565 -6.78 -7.96 -8.98
CA GLU A 565 -7.69 -9.06 -8.62
C GLU A 565 -7.03 -10.09 -7.72
N ASN A 566 -5.79 -10.48 -8.02
CA ASN A 566 -5.04 -11.43 -7.19
C ASN A 566 -4.79 -10.87 -5.79
N LEU A 567 -4.37 -9.60 -5.67
CA LEU A 567 -4.21 -8.94 -4.37
C LEU A 567 -5.51 -8.89 -3.56
N ILE A 568 -6.67 -8.71 -4.21
CA ILE A 568 -7.98 -8.76 -3.55
C ILE A 568 -8.28 -10.19 -3.09
N ARG A 569 -8.12 -11.19 -3.96
CA ARG A 569 -8.34 -12.63 -3.64
C ARG A 569 -7.44 -13.11 -2.50
N ASP A 570 -6.20 -12.66 -2.46
CA ASP A 570 -5.22 -12.97 -1.40
C ASP A 570 -5.50 -12.24 -0.08
N GLY A 571 -6.58 -11.46 -0.02
CA GLY A 571 -6.99 -10.72 1.17
C GLY A 571 -6.07 -9.58 1.56
N ALA A 572 -5.24 -9.04 0.65
CA ALA A 572 -4.28 -7.98 0.96
C ALA A 572 -4.98 -6.73 1.53
N LEU A 573 -6.20 -6.43 1.06
CA LEU A 573 -6.98 -5.28 1.52
C LEU A 573 -7.44 -5.37 2.98
N ARG A 574 -7.41 -6.56 3.63
CA ARG A 574 -7.70 -6.70 5.07
C ARG A 574 -6.74 -5.88 5.94
N ALA A 575 -5.54 -5.58 5.43
CA ALA A 575 -4.60 -4.70 6.09
C ALA A 575 -5.16 -3.29 6.34
N LEU A 576 -6.10 -2.81 5.50
CA LEU A 576 -6.77 -1.53 5.72
C LEU A 576 -7.67 -1.55 6.95
N ASN A 577 -8.40 -2.65 7.20
CA ASN A 577 -9.21 -2.83 8.41
C ASN A 577 -8.36 -3.12 9.66
N LYS A 578 -7.04 -3.18 9.56
CA LYS A 578 -6.13 -3.31 10.72
C LYS A 578 -5.21 -2.10 10.86
N ASP A 579 -5.44 -1.06 10.07
CA ASP A 579 -4.61 0.14 9.99
C ASP A 579 -3.13 -0.16 9.63
N GLN A 580 -2.88 -1.25 8.90
CA GLN A 580 -1.55 -1.75 8.53
C GLN A 580 -1.11 -1.33 7.11
N LEU A 581 -1.17 -0.03 6.83
CA LEU A 581 -0.82 0.54 5.53
C LEU A 581 0.59 0.15 5.01
N PRO A 582 1.66 0.11 5.83
CA PRO A 582 2.99 -0.28 5.36
C PRO A 582 3.07 -1.71 4.83
N SER A 583 2.31 -2.63 5.43
CA SER A 583 2.25 -4.03 4.99
C SER A 583 1.61 -4.15 3.62
N LEU A 584 0.52 -3.42 3.38
CA LEU A 584 -0.15 -3.36 2.09
C LEU A 584 0.75 -2.75 1.00
N LYS A 585 1.45 -1.64 1.29
CA LYS A 585 2.43 -1.05 0.36
C LYS A 585 3.52 -2.03 -0.03
N ARG A 586 4.05 -2.81 0.92
CA ARG A 586 5.05 -3.85 0.64
C ARG A 586 4.49 -4.93 -0.29
N ARG A 587 3.28 -5.42 -0.06
CA ARG A 587 2.62 -6.40 -0.95
C ARG A 587 2.40 -5.85 -2.35
N ILE A 588 1.95 -4.60 -2.48
CA ILE A 588 1.80 -3.92 -3.78
C ILE A 588 3.16 -3.82 -4.49
N ALA A 589 4.22 -3.45 -3.79
CA ALA A 589 5.56 -3.35 -4.36
C ALA A 589 6.12 -4.72 -4.81
N GLN A 590 5.87 -5.79 -4.05
CA GLN A 590 6.24 -7.15 -4.42
C GLN A 590 5.51 -7.61 -5.69
N GLU A 591 4.19 -7.39 -5.74
CA GLU A 591 3.39 -7.73 -6.91
C GLU A 591 3.76 -6.88 -8.13
N ALA A 592 4.05 -5.59 -7.92
CA ALA A 592 4.56 -4.71 -8.97
C ALA A 592 5.92 -5.19 -9.50
N GLY A 593 6.80 -5.69 -8.63
CA GLY A 593 8.06 -6.32 -9.02
C GLY A 593 7.86 -7.57 -9.87
N ARG A 594 6.89 -8.41 -9.51
CA ARG A 594 6.49 -9.61 -10.28
C ARG A 594 5.93 -9.22 -11.65
N LEU A 595 4.99 -8.27 -11.70
CA LEU A 595 4.40 -7.77 -12.95
C LEU A 595 5.46 -7.13 -13.86
N ALA A 596 6.37 -6.32 -13.31
CA ALA A 596 7.47 -5.71 -14.08
C ALA A 596 8.35 -6.74 -14.80
N ALA A 597 8.51 -7.92 -14.19
CA ALA A 597 9.31 -9.02 -14.76
C ALA A 597 8.52 -9.87 -15.77
N GLN A 598 7.19 -9.94 -15.66
CA GLN A 598 6.35 -10.84 -16.45
C GLN A 598 5.61 -10.17 -17.61
N VAL A 599 5.41 -8.86 -17.56
CA VAL A 599 4.77 -8.12 -18.66
C VAL A 599 5.60 -8.32 -19.92
N LYS A 600 5.02 -9.04 -20.88
CA LYS A 600 5.65 -9.30 -22.18
C LYS A 600 5.86 -7.97 -22.90
N THR A 601 7.11 -7.68 -23.22
CA THR A 601 7.48 -6.61 -24.15
C THR A 601 7.37 -7.15 -25.57
N ALA A 602 6.75 -6.38 -26.47
CA ALA A 602 6.84 -6.68 -27.90
C ALA A 602 8.30 -6.51 -28.36
N PRO A 603 8.74 -7.29 -29.38
CA PRO A 603 10.04 -7.05 -30.00
C PRO A 603 10.07 -5.65 -30.61
N LEU A 604 11.25 -5.04 -30.64
CA LEU A 604 11.49 -3.71 -31.14
C LEU A 604 10.98 -3.57 -32.58
N SER A 605 11.17 -4.58 -33.42
CA SER A 605 10.67 -4.61 -34.82
C SER A 605 9.16 -4.43 -34.98
N GLU A 606 8.36 -4.75 -33.96
CA GLU A 606 6.91 -4.50 -33.98
C GLU A 606 6.53 -3.08 -33.51
N LEU A 607 7.45 -2.39 -32.84
CA LEU A 607 7.23 -1.09 -32.23
C LEU A 607 7.82 0.07 -33.04
N VAL A 608 8.79 -0.21 -33.92
CA VAL A 608 9.41 0.84 -34.75
C VAL A 608 8.52 1.17 -35.94
N ASP A 609 8.17 2.45 -36.05
CA ASP A 609 7.48 3.05 -37.20
C ASP A 609 8.40 4.05 -37.94
N PRO A 610 7.98 4.60 -39.10
CA PRO A 610 8.79 5.58 -39.84
C PRO A 610 9.18 6.83 -39.04
N ASP A 611 8.33 7.28 -38.10
CA ASP A 611 8.60 8.47 -37.28
C ASP A 611 9.64 8.16 -36.20
N SER A 612 9.58 6.95 -35.63
CA SER A 612 10.57 6.42 -34.70
C SER A 612 11.94 6.31 -35.34
N TRP A 613 12.01 5.88 -36.60
CA TRP A 613 13.25 5.90 -37.38
C TRP A 613 13.77 7.31 -37.64
N ARG A 614 12.90 8.26 -37.99
CA ARG A 614 13.29 9.67 -38.16
C ARG A 614 13.90 10.22 -36.87
N ALA A 615 13.22 10.01 -35.73
CA ALA A 615 13.72 10.42 -34.42
C ALA A 615 15.05 9.74 -34.06
N ALA A 616 15.19 8.44 -34.33
CA ALA A 616 16.43 7.72 -34.09
C ALA A 616 17.60 8.27 -34.93
N LEU A 617 17.36 8.63 -36.19
CA LEU A 617 18.37 9.22 -37.08
C LEU A 617 18.75 10.66 -36.70
N GLU A 618 17.82 11.41 -36.11
CA GLU A 618 18.07 12.75 -35.54
C GLU A 618 18.91 12.64 -34.27
N ILE A 619 18.56 11.75 -33.34
CA ILE A 619 19.33 11.49 -32.11
C ILE A 619 20.74 10.99 -32.47
N ALA A 620 20.83 10.05 -33.43
CA ALA A 620 22.07 9.47 -33.91
C ALA A 620 22.91 10.39 -34.80
N ALA A 621 22.46 11.60 -35.11
CA ALA A 621 23.27 12.55 -35.87
C ALA A 621 24.63 12.79 -35.16
N PRO A 622 25.71 13.05 -35.93
CA PRO A 622 27.04 13.24 -35.36
C PRO A 622 27.02 14.21 -34.18
N ARG A 623 27.68 13.83 -33.07
CA ARG A 623 27.73 14.57 -31.80
C ARG A 623 28.70 15.74 -31.86
N ALA A 624 28.72 16.44 -32.98
CA ALA A 624 29.36 17.74 -33.16
C ALA A 624 28.61 18.48 -34.28
N MET A 625 28.54 19.80 -34.17
CA MET A 625 27.98 20.63 -35.24
C MET A 625 28.96 20.69 -36.41
N ILE A 626 28.75 19.84 -37.42
CA ILE A 626 29.62 19.73 -38.59
C ILE A 626 28.93 20.38 -39.80
N ALA A 627 29.61 21.31 -40.46
CA ALA A 627 29.18 21.93 -41.70
C ALA A 627 29.03 20.89 -42.82
N HIS A 628 27.99 21.04 -43.65
CA HIS A 628 27.78 20.15 -44.79
C HIS A 628 28.79 20.47 -45.90
N ARG A 629 29.56 19.49 -46.34
CA ARG A 629 30.44 19.59 -47.52
C ARG A 629 30.08 18.55 -48.60
N PRO A 630 30.27 18.83 -49.90
CA PRO A 630 29.97 17.89 -50.97
C PRO A 630 30.80 16.60 -50.96
N ASP A 631 32.02 16.65 -50.42
CA ASP A 631 32.98 15.55 -50.32
C ASP A 631 32.79 14.67 -49.07
N GLN A 632 31.91 15.09 -48.15
CA GLN A 632 31.55 14.29 -46.98
C GLN A 632 30.67 13.11 -47.36
N LEU A 633 31.14 11.91 -47.04
CA LEU A 633 30.36 10.69 -47.07
C LEU A 633 29.64 10.52 -45.73
N ALA A 634 28.32 10.28 -45.79
CA ALA A 634 27.52 9.96 -44.63
C ALA A 634 26.94 8.55 -44.78
N PHE A 635 27.12 7.73 -43.74
CA PHE A 635 26.56 6.37 -43.73
C PHE A 635 25.97 6.05 -42.36
N THR A 636 25.04 5.10 -42.36
CA THR A 636 24.33 4.65 -41.16
C THR A 636 24.58 3.17 -40.96
N CYS A 637 24.93 2.80 -39.74
CA CYS A 637 25.05 1.41 -39.33
C CYS A 637 24.01 1.11 -38.24
N VAL A 638 23.21 0.07 -38.45
CA VAL A 638 22.24 -0.42 -37.49
C VAL A 638 22.72 -1.77 -36.97
N ILE A 639 22.86 -1.85 -35.65
CA ILE A 639 23.31 -3.03 -34.92
C ILE A 639 22.13 -3.55 -34.08
N GLY A 640 21.68 -4.78 -34.32
CA GLY A 640 20.57 -5.42 -33.61
C GLY A 640 19.29 -5.59 -34.44
N HIS A 641 18.27 -6.18 -33.81
CA HIS A 641 17.02 -6.57 -34.47
C HIS A 641 16.01 -5.41 -34.49
N ALA A 642 16.17 -4.49 -35.45
CA ALA A 642 15.20 -3.44 -35.76
C ALA A 642 14.79 -3.50 -37.23
N SER A 643 13.60 -4.03 -37.50
CA SER A 643 12.99 -4.14 -38.84
C SER A 643 11.64 -3.40 -38.84
N PRO A 644 11.19 -2.82 -39.98
CA PRO A 644 11.88 -2.72 -41.27
C PRO A 644 13.03 -1.71 -41.25
N PRO A 645 14.00 -1.79 -42.18
CA PRO A 645 15.12 -0.86 -42.23
C PRO A 645 14.69 0.58 -42.59
N PRO A 646 15.41 1.64 -42.14
CA PRO A 646 15.01 3.02 -42.37
C PRO A 646 15.23 3.49 -43.82
N GLY A 647 15.88 2.69 -44.68
CA GLY A 647 16.06 3.00 -46.10
C GLY A 647 17.24 2.29 -46.77
N LEU A 648 17.47 2.61 -48.05
CA LEU A 648 18.61 2.13 -48.84
C LEU A 648 19.94 2.73 -48.32
N GLY A 649 21.04 1.98 -48.44
CA GLY A 649 22.39 2.45 -48.05
C GLY A 649 22.72 2.31 -46.55
N VAL A 650 21.90 1.58 -45.78
CA VAL A 650 22.13 1.30 -44.36
C VAL A 650 22.83 -0.05 -44.20
N GLN A 651 23.92 -0.08 -43.44
CA GLN A 651 24.62 -1.33 -43.10
C GLN A 651 23.99 -1.98 -41.87
N TYR A 652 23.56 -3.23 -42.01
CA TYR A 652 22.94 -4.01 -40.94
C TYR A 652 23.89 -5.04 -40.39
N GLN A 653 24.01 -5.09 -39.06
CA GLN A 653 24.76 -6.11 -38.37
C GLN A 653 23.95 -6.69 -37.22
N LEU A 654 24.00 -8.01 -37.05
CA LEU A 654 23.31 -8.73 -35.98
C LEU A 654 24.36 -9.42 -35.10
N PRO A 655 24.96 -8.70 -34.13
CA PRO A 655 26.02 -9.27 -33.33
C PRO A 655 25.47 -10.14 -32.19
N HIS A 656 26.24 -11.18 -31.86
CA HIS A 656 25.94 -12.15 -30.81
C HIS A 656 25.73 -11.57 -29.39
N TRP A 657 26.28 -10.38 -29.08
CA TRP A 657 26.20 -9.78 -27.75
C TRP A 657 24.94 -8.93 -27.54
N LEU A 658 24.26 -8.55 -28.64
CA LEU A 658 23.01 -7.80 -28.63
C LEU A 658 21.88 -8.68 -29.17
N THR A 659 21.65 -9.79 -28.47
CA THR A 659 20.71 -10.87 -28.86
C THR A 659 19.28 -10.65 -28.43
N GLU A 660 19.00 -9.65 -27.60
CA GLU A 660 17.62 -9.32 -27.22
C GLU A 660 16.96 -8.50 -28.33
N ASP A 661 15.82 -8.97 -28.85
CA ASP A 661 14.98 -8.24 -29.80
C ASP A 661 14.38 -6.94 -29.23
N THR A 662 14.82 -6.49 -28.06
CA THR A 662 14.33 -5.28 -27.37
C THR A 662 15.29 -4.10 -27.46
N GLU A 663 16.45 -4.26 -28.10
CA GLU A 663 17.46 -3.21 -28.22
C GLU A 663 18.09 -3.18 -29.63
N ALA A 664 18.26 -1.98 -30.17
CA ALA A 664 19.07 -1.74 -31.37
C ALA A 664 19.89 -0.45 -31.22
N LEU A 665 21.03 -0.41 -31.87
CA LEU A 665 21.95 0.72 -31.87
C LEU A 665 22.02 1.29 -33.28
N VAL A 666 21.81 2.59 -33.39
CA VAL A 666 21.87 3.32 -34.67
C VAL A 666 23.06 4.25 -34.60
N PHE A 667 24.10 3.94 -35.35
CA PHE A 667 25.26 4.80 -35.53
C PHE A 667 25.14 5.58 -36.83
N ARG A 668 25.50 6.87 -36.80
CA ARG A 668 25.72 7.65 -38.02
C ARG A 668 27.12 8.22 -38.02
N PHE A 669 27.75 8.12 -39.18
CA PHE A 669 29.10 8.56 -39.41
C PHE A 669 29.14 9.60 -40.53
N VAL A 670 30.08 10.53 -40.43
CA VAL A 670 30.39 11.50 -41.48
C VAL A 670 31.90 11.58 -41.62
N CYS A 671 32.44 11.35 -42.82
CA CYS A 671 33.87 11.46 -43.10
C CYS A 671 34.14 11.89 -44.55
N PRO A 672 35.24 12.61 -44.83
CA PRO A 672 36.16 13.21 -43.85
C PRO A 672 35.52 14.44 -43.18
N VAL A 673 36.00 14.80 -42.00
CA VAL A 673 35.67 16.06 -41.32
C VAL A 673 36.95 16.86 -41.19
N LEU A 674 36.90 18.19 -41.30
CA LEU A 674 38.04 19.05 -40.98
C LEU A 674 37.76 19.85 -39.70
N PRO A 675 38.79 20.30 -38.96
CA PRO A 675 38.59 21.18 -37.80
C PRO A 675 37.79 22.45 -38.16
N GLU A 676 37.94 22.99 -39.37
CA GLU A 676 37.21 24.16 -39.85
C GLU A 676 35.72 23.88 -40.14
N ASP A 677 35.32 22.61 -40.26
CA ASP A 677 33.91 22.24 -40.42
C ASP A 677 33.16 22.24 -39.08
N LEU A 678 33.85 22.35 -37.94
CA LEU A 678 33.23 22.47 -36.62
C LEU A 678 32.65 23.87 -36.44
N LEU A 679 31.32 23.96 -36.44
CA LEU A 679 30.61 25.21 -36.23
C LEU A 679 30.54 25.56 -34.73
N PRO A 680 30.55 26.86 -34.38
CA PRO A 680 30.33 27.30 -33.00
C PRO A 680 28.99 26.80 -32.45
N GLU A 681 29.00 26.41 -31.18
CA GLU A 681 27.78 26.05 -30.46
C GLU A 681 27.09 27.31 -29.90
N GLU A 682 26.50 28.13 -30.75
CA GLU A 682 25.62 29.20 -30.27
C GLU A 682 24.26 28.62 -29.87
N PRO A 683 23.78 28.83 -28.64
CA PRO A 683 22.44 28.37 -28.26
C PRO A 683 21.41 29.04 -29.16
N ARG A 684 20.59 28.25 -29.87
CA ARG A 684 19.34 28.79 -30.40
C ARG A 684 18.45 29.12 -29.20
N ILE A 685 18.28 30.40 -28.96
CA ILE A 685 17.16 30.91 -28.18
C ILE A 685 15.90 30.52 -28.96
N ASP A 686 14.96 29.87 -28.28
CA ASP A 686 13.75 29.24 -28.79
C ASP A 686 13.04 30.03 -29.91
N GLY A 687 12.61 29.32 -30.97
CA GLY A 687 11.43 29.73 -31.74
C GLY A 687 11.51 29.78 -33.26
N ILE A 688 12.70 29.66 -33.89
CA ILE A 688 12.78 29.61 -35.36
C ILE A 688 13.16 28.20 -35.79
N ARG A 689 12.15 27.40 -36.14
CA ARG A 689 12.31 26.20 -36.96
C ARG A 689 12.98 26.62 -38.26
N VAL A 690 14.28 26.41 -38.37
CA VAL A 690 14.87 26.26 -39.71
C VAL A 690 14.49 24.86 -40.15
N GLU A 691 13.69 24.78 -41.20
CA GLU A 691 13.34 23.52 -41.85
C GLU A 691 14.60 22.69 -42.05
N PRO A 692 14.57 21.38 -41.78
CA PRO A 692 15.67 20.51 -42.15
C PRO A 692 15.85 20.64 -43.66
N LEU A 693 16.99 21.17 -44.10
CA LEU A 693 17.44 21.04 -45.48
C LEU A 693 17.72 19.55 -45.70
N MET A 694 16.66 18.81 -45.99
CA MET A 694 16.74 17.55 -46.73
C MET A 694 17.60 17.83 -47.97
N PRO A 695 18.47 16.91 -48.39
CA PRO A 695 19.04 17.00 -49.72
C PRO A 695 17.86 17.10 -50.68
N ARG A 696 17.78 18.20 -51.42
CA ARG A 696 16.83 18.31 -52.53
C ARG A 696 17.09 17.11 -53.42
N THR A 697 16.10 16.23 -53.53
CA THR A 697 15.98 15.33 -54.68
C THR A 697 16.09 16.20 -55.92
N ALA A 698 17.22 16.09 -56.62
CA ALA A 698 17.39 16.70 -57.93
C ALA A 698 16.48 15.93 -58.90
N VAL A 699 15.25 16.44 -59.06
CA VAL A 699 14.37 16.11 -60.18
C VAL A 699 14.29 17.37 -61.05
N GLY A 700 15.01 17.33 -62.18
CA GLY A 700 14.64 17.94 -63.47
C GLY A 700 14.53 19.47 -63.63
N GLY A 701 15.21 20.00 -64.66
CA GLY A 701 14.92 21.28 -65.32
C GLY A 701 16.12 22.23 -65.37
N GLU A 702 17.10 22.02 -66.26
CA GLU A 702 17.30 22.75 -67.55
C GLU A 702 17.93 24.15 -67.38
N ALA A 703 18.96 24.60 -68.11
CA ALA A 703 19.72 24.13 -69.27
C ALA A 703 21.07 24.91 -69.29
N SER A 704 22.21 24.24 -69.50
CA SER A 704 22.96 24.17 -70.78
C SER A 704 24.07 25.23 -70.91
N ILE A 705 25.32 24.78 -71.05
CA ILE A 705 26.14 24.92 -72.28
C ILE A 705 27.52 24.21 -72.10
N LEU A 706 27.93 23.51 -73.18
CA LEU A 706 29.18 22.75 -73.48
C LEU A 706 29.13 21.23 -73.20
N GLN A 707 28.32 20.42 -73.90
CA GLN A 707 28.39 19.87 -75.27
C GLN A 707 29.33 18.67 -75.53
N ARG A 708 28.64 17.55 -75.83
CA ARG A 708 28.81 16.55 -76.92
C ARG A 708 29.53 15.21 -76.69
N ASP A 709 28.74 14.19 -77.03
CA ASP A 709 29.02 12.84 -77.53
C ASP A 709 29.33 11.78 -76.47
N SER A 710 28.75 10.58 -76.47
CA SER A 710 27.67 9.96 -77.22
C SER A 710 27.41 8.59 -76.56
N LEU A 711 26.18 8.12 -76.67
CA LEU A 711 25.69 6.78 -76.36
C LEU A 711 26.70 5.65 -76.60
N ARG A 712 26.97 4.82 -75.59
CA ARG A 712 27.29 3.40 -75.81
C ARG A 712 26.65 2.48 -74.75
N PRO A 713 26.02 1.38 -75.19
CA PRO A 713 25.50 0.32 -74.34
C PRO A 713 26.60 -0.64 -73.85
N ASN A 714 26.29 -1.38 -72.80
CA ASN A 714 27.15 -2.35 -72.13
C ASN A 714 27.47 -3.54 -73.06
N PRO A 715 28.75 -3.82 -73.42
CA PRO A 715 29.12 -4.79 -74.47
C PRO A 715 29.17 -6.26 -74.00
N LEU A 716 28.54 -6.61 -72.87
CA LEU A 716 28.56 -7.98 -72.32
C LEU A 716 27.17 -8.66 -72.30
N LEU A 717 26.15 -8.07 -72.92
CA LEU A 717 24.78 -8.61 -72.93
C LEU A 717 24.25 -9.05 -74.32
N GLU A 718 25.01 -8.92 -75.40
CA GLU A 718 24.56 -9.25 -76.77
C GLU A 718 25.25 -10.50 -77.40
N GLN A 719 25.96 -11.33 -76.63
CA GLN A 719 26.51 -12.61 -77.15
C GLN A 719 25.80 -13.87 -76.63
N ALA A 720 24.67 -13.74 -75.93
CA ALA A 720 23.92 -14.89 -75.42
C ALA A 720 22.59 -15.19 -76.15
N PHE A 721 22.24 -14.41 -77.19
CA PHE A 721 20.97 -14.57 -77.90
C PHE A 721 21.06 -14.31 -79.42
N ASP A 722 22.10 -14.83 -80.07
CA ASP A 722 22.07 -15.17 -81.51
C ASP A 722 23.19 -16.19 -81.81
N GLU A 723 22.92 -17.46 -81.52
CA GLU A 723 23.16 -18.65 -82.37
C GLU A 723 22.18 -19.77 -82.00
#